data_AF-A0A535TM33-F1
#
_entry.id   AF-A0A535TM33-F1
#
_cell.length_a   1.000
_cell.length_b   1.000
_cell.length_c   1.000
_cell.angle_alpha   90.00
_cell.angle_beta   90.00
_cell.angle_gamma   90.00
#
_symmetry.space_group_name_H-M   'P 1'
#
loop_
_entity.id
_entity.type
_entity.pdbx_description
1 polymer ?
#
loop_
_entity_poly.entity_id
_entity_poly.type
_entity_poly.pdbx_seq_one_letter_code
_entity_poly.pdbx_strand_id
1 'polypeptide(L)'
;MTRPLHVAFVWHMHQPYYKDDLQNTFLLPWVRLRCAKDYYKMPALLDGYPSIKQTFNLVPALVAQVEDYVEGRSADVYLDLARRPVSELTTDERAFIARWMTESSQIRRVRQYPRYLDLVRKREQAWPRAADEMAKLFSDAELRDLQVWFNLSWIGPEVMAADDRIAELVRKGRDFSEDDKLPVFDLQVDLQRKVLPKYREVQDRGQAELITSPYYHPILPLIAELGIARVARPDLAMPRRLFSHPEDAAEQLRLGIEAHTRRFSTRPRGVWPPEAAVSDDVARLAADQGLEWMLSDEGILARSSGSPINRDGDGQLMQPELLYAPYRMETSGGPIRLVFRDGRLSNAIGFEYQNSTADEAAKDLIDRLHGIRRRQQDAPLLTVIALDGENCWDFYEANGNDFLHSLYSRLSHDPEVKTVTVSEFLAEFPTQRSLARIHPGSWINANFDTWVGDQEHNVAWELLAEARDFLSERERQADDVAGLAAARREALIAEGSDWFWWFGRSHDSGMDQIWDSLFRLHLRNIYMSCQQPPPARLYQPIVKEAESSASKRPDRKITPKLNGVVDQEEWSAGGYVDVTALFGAMHPPKGAVRRIWFGHDDHNLYLRFDLIGGDVAPRAVELEMLFSASPGRGGDGDASRSRKGSGRSDFGFDPAFRLTARRDGGEFQLELREMRPAAAGAPPRWAGRASTGEALVFAVPFEALGQDPGDRLEMVALAYEGGKPVEQLPPTGSIAVRVPGDGSQGGENRPLKILVVSAEVAPFAKVGGLADVAGALPKALRAMGHDVRVVMPRYGSIDVDKYRLHRVVSDLGVPLAHQPVNADVLEGRIGENVPIYFIENQQFFGREGMYGFWDDDARFIYFSRAALEMLRPLGFQPDVIHVNDWHTAVIPNMLARLYASDPFYANIATVLTIHNLAFQGVFGYGTLHLADLEPWGLLKAGIPGLDDIVNLLGRGLYFSDVVNTVSNRYAEEILTPEYGEKMDPLLRVFRGKLHGIINGIDYEVFNPLTDASIESRYDMNTLEKKVENKLALQKEVGLPQDPAIPVIGLISRLYDQKGLDLIANIMWGLMRLNLQLIVLGAGDARYEEMFRANARDNPQKVAATIGFKPVLAQHIYAGSDLFLMPSRFEPCGLGQLISLRYGTIPIVRATGGLADTIADWDPVKQTGNGFVFSAYDHWDLYAQVVRALETFRQPAVWRRLQVNAMSTDVSWANSADKYVRLYHSAIANHAEATEYSATPAGPYGWSEAEKAAGS
;
A
#
# COMPACT_ATOMS: atom_id res chain seq x y z
N MET A 1 -45.21 -41.69 -18.85
CA MET A 1 -44.68 -40.97 -17.68
C MET A 1 -43.51 -40.14 -18.15
N THR A 2 -43.50 -38.85 -17.85
CA THR A 2 -42.43 -37.94 -18.28
C THR A 2 -41.19 -38.19 -17.38
N ARG A 3 -39.99 -38.32 -17.96
CA ARG A 3 -38.76 -38.73 -17.23
C ARG A 3 -38.28 -37.65 -16.25
N PRO A 4 -37.91 -37.95 -14.99
CA PRO A 4 -37.41 -36.91 -14.08
C PRO A 4 -36.10 -36.27 -14.57
N LEU A 5 -35.81 -35.07 -14.08
CA LEU A 5 -34.52 -34.40 -14.26
C LEU A 5 -33.52 -35.01 -13.29
N HIS A 6 -32.37 -35.45 -13.79
CA HIS A 6 -31.32 -35.97 -12.94
C HIS A 6 -30.40 -34.84 -12.48
N VAL A 7 -30.13 -34.77 -11.18
CA VAL A 7 -29.26 -33.75 -10.57
C VAL A 7 -28.14 -34.45 -9.83
N ALA A 8 -26.89 -34.08 -10.14
CA ALA A 8 -25.73 -34.54 -9.40
C ALA A 8 -25.11 -33.36 -8.66
N PHE A 9 -25.14 -33.41 -7.33
CA PHE A 9 -24.31 -32.56 -6.48
C PHE A 9 -22.92 -33.16 -6.39
N VAL A 10 -21.89 -32.38 -6.68
CA VAL A 10 -20.48 -32.76 -6.55
C VAL A 10 -19.81 -31.77 -5.60
N TRP A 11 -19.59 -32.19 -4.35
CA TRP A 11 -18.95 -31.36 -3.34
C TRP A 11 -17.47 -31.66 -3.25
N HIS A 12 -16.65 -30.63 -3.44
CA HIS A 12 -15.20 -30.73 -3.34
C HIS A 12 -14.71 -30.36 -1.96
N MET A 13 -14.13 -31.30 -1.22
CA MET A 13 -13.58 -31.06 0.12
C MET A 13 -12.07 -30.93 0.04
N HIS A 14 -11.56 -29.73 0.30
CA HIS A 14 -10.15 -29.40 0.08
C HIS A 14 -9.55 -28.57 1.22
N GLN A 15 -8.27 -28.81 1.50
CA GLN A 15 -7.39 -27.88 2.22
C GLN A 15 -5.96 -27.99 1.67
N PRO A 16 -5.21 -26.88 1.68
CA PRO A 16 -3.76 -26.87 1.51
C PRO A 16 -3.04 -27.83 2.47
N TYR A 17 -1.83 -28.21 2.10
CA TYR A 17 -0.96 -29.01 2.96
C TYR A 17 -0.26 -28.14 4.00
N TYR A 18 -0.75 -28.16 5.24
CA TYR A 18 -0.30 -27.24 6.31
C TYR A 18 0.85 -27.75 7.18
N LYS A 19 1.30 -28.98 6.94
CA LYS A 19 2.25 -29.66 7.82
C LYS A 19 3.68 -29.34 7.43
N ASP A 20 4.49 -28.93 8.41
CA ASP A 20 5.95 -29.00 8.30
C ASP A 20 6.37 -30.43 8.64
N ASP A 21 6.78 -31.19 7.62
CA ASP A 21 7.20 -32.59 7.77
C ASP A 21 8.48 -32.77 8.61
N LEU A 22 9.34 -31.74 8.69
CA LEU A 22 10.57 -31.81 9.48
C LEU A 22 10.30 -31.61 10.98
N GLN A 23 9.38 -30.70 11.31
CA GLN A 23 8.98 -30.43 12.70
C GLN A 23 7.84 -31.30 13.18
N ASN A 24 7.11 -31.94 12.25
CA ASN A 24 5.94 -32.75 12.50
C ASN A 24 4.82 -31.95 13.22
N THR A 25 4.63 -30.69 12.82
CA THR A 25 3.66 -29.73 13.38
C THR A 25 2.82 -29.10 12.27
N PHE A 26 1.53 -28.85 12.54
CA PHE A 26 0.67 -28.10 11.63
C PHE A 26 0.76 -26.60 11.93
N LEU A 27 1.01 -25.78 10.90
CA LEU A 27 1.07 -24.33 11.12
C LEU A 27 -0.33 -23.70 11.19
N LEU A 28 -1.31 -24.25 10.47
CA LEU A 28 -2.65 -23.68 10.43
C LEU A 28 -3.71 -24.69 10.90
N PRO A 29 -4.76 -24.23 11.62
CA PRO A 29 -5.69 -25.11 12.32
C PRO A 29 -6.86 -25.57 11.43
N TRP A 30 -6.89 -25.16 10.17
CA TRP A 30 -8.11 -25.18 9.35
C TRP A 30 -8.63 -26.59 9.08
N VAL A 31 -7.75 -27.59 8.90
CA VAL A 31 -8.16 -29.00 8.79
C VAL A 31 -8.93 -29.44 10.03
N ARG A 32 -8.37 -29.22 11.24
CA ARG A 32 -9.03 -29.56 12.50
C ARG A 32 -10.37 -28.83 12.66
N LEU A 33 -10.37 -27.52 12.42
CA LEU A 33 -11.56 -26.69 12.67
C LEU A 33 -12.69 -27.02 11.69
N ARG A 34 -12.37 -27.30 10.42
CA ARG A 34 -13.35 -27.75 9.41
C ARG A 34 -13.87 -29.16 9.68
N CYS A 35 -13.08 -30.06 10.29
CA CYS A 35 -13.59 -31.36 10.77
C CYS A 35 -14.70 -31.22 11.81
N ALA A 36 -14.60 -30.23 12.71
CA ALA A 36 -15.63 -29.94 13.71
C ALA A 36 -16.88 -29.24 13.12
N LYS A 37 -16.85 -28.95 11.82
CA LYS A 37 -17.83 -28.15 11.10
C LYS A 37 -18.32 -28.88 9.86
N ASP A 38 -17.77 -28.54 8.69
CA ASP A 38 -18.34 -28.87 7.38
C ASP A 38 -17.99 -30.30 6.92
N TYR A 39 -16.77 -30.80 7.19
CA TYR A 39 -16.34 -32.12 6.70
C TYR A 39 -17.10 -33.29 7.32
N TYR A 40 -17.52 -33.18 8.58
CA TYR A 40 -18.40 -34.20 9.17
C TYR A 40 -19.87 -33.95 8.83
N LYS A 41 -20.33 -32.69 8.96
CA LYS A 41 -21.73 -32.30 8.76
C LYS A 41 -22.26 -32.73 7.39
N MET A 42 -21.53 -32.42 6.32
CA MET A 42 -22.02 -32.59 4.95
C MET A 42 -22.47 -34.02 4.63
N PRO A 43 -21.66 -35.08 4.87
CA PRO A 43 -22.13 -36.45 4.70
C PRO A 43 -23.09 -36.89 5.82
N ALA A 44 -23.02 -36.32 7.03
CA ALA A 44 -23.93 -36.69 8.11
C ALA A 44 -25.39 -36.26 7.87
N LEU A 45 -25.62 -35.12 7.20
CA LEU A 45 -26.96 -34.64 6.84
C LEU A 45 -27.75 -35.67 6.02
N LEU A 46 -27.07 -36.52 5.25
CA LEU A 46 -27.70 -37.56 4.43
C LEU A 46 -28.47 -38.60 5.23
N ASP A 47 -28.22 -38.75 6.54
CA ASP A 47 -28.96 -39.66 7.41
C ASP A 47 -30.45 -39.29 7.51
N GLY A 48 -30.76 -37.99 7.46
CA GLY A 48 -32.13 -37.48 7.49
C GLY A 48 -32.86 -37.59 6.15
N TYR A 49 -32.15 -37.86 5.05
CA TYR A 49 -32.70 -37.78 3.69
C TYR A 49 -32.28 -38.98 2.81
N PRO A 50 -32.78 -40.20 3.07
CA PRO A 50 -32.31 -41.43 2.41
C PRO A 50 -32.44 -41.47 0.88
N SER A 51 -33.35 -40.67 0.30
CA SER A 51 -33.53 -40.57 -1.15
C SER A 51 -32.52 -39.65 -1.84
N ILE A 52 -31.85 -38.79 -1.08
CA ILE A 52 -30.88 -37.84 -1.62
C ILE A 52 -29.56 -38.54 -1.86
N LYS A 53 -29.05 -38.39 -3.08
CA LYS A 53 -27.75 -38.91 -3.51
C LYS A 53 -26.79 -37.79 -3.87
N GLN A 54 -25.52 -37.99 -3.56
CA GLN A 54 -24.48 -36.97 -3.76
C GLN A 54 -23.16 -37.59 -4.21
N THR A 55 -22.29 -36.78 -4.78
CA THR A 55 -20.89 -37.13 -5.06
C THR A 55 -20.00 -36.26 -4.20
N PHE A 56 -19.01 -36.85 -3.53
CA PHE A 56 -18.02 -36.12 -2.75
C PHE A 56 -16.63 -36.38 -3.29
N ASN A 57 -15.88 -35.31 -3.54
CA ASN A 57 -14.44 -35.41 -3.68
C ASN A 57 -13.78 -35.10 -2.34
N LEU A 58 -12.84 -35.95 -1.93
CA LEU A 58 -11.94 -35.63 -0.82
C LEU A 58 -10.52 -35.60 -1.35
N VAL A 59 -9.87 -34.45 -1.24
CA VAL A 59 -8.48 -34.32 -1.67
C VAL A 59 -7.59 -35.24 -0.82
N PRO A 60 -6.73 -36.08 -1.43
CA PRO A 60 -5.89 -37.02 -0.68
C PRO A 60 -5.01 -36.37 0.39
N ALA A 61 -4.42 -35.21 0.11
CA ALA A 61 -3.66 -34.44 1.10
C ALA A 61 -4.52 -34.01 2.30
N LEU A 62 -5.79 -33.64 2.10
CA LEU A 62 -6.71 -33.37 3.21
C LEU A 62 -6.96 -34.64 4.02
N VAL A 63 -7.25 -35.77 3.36
CA VAL A 63 -7.48 -37.07 4.04
C VAL A 63 -6.28 -37.45 4.92
N ALA A 64 -5.07 -37.33 4.41
CA ALA A 64 -3.85 -37.62 5.15
C ALA A 64 -3.68 -36.73 6.39
N GLN A 65 -3.99 -35.43 6.27
CA GLN A 65 -3.93 -34.50 7.41
C GLN A 65 -4.99 -34.84 8.47
N VAL A 66 -6.21 -35.22 8.07
CA VAL A 66 -7.25 -35.67 9.01
C VAL A 66 -6.81 -36.93 9.77
N GLU A 67 -6.18 -37.89 9.09
CA GLU A 67 -5.63 -39.10 9.73
C GLU A 67 -4.53 -38.75 10.75
N ASP A 68 -3.61 -37.86 10.39
CA ASP A 68 -2.55 -37.37 11.28
C ASP A 68 -3.10 -36.78 12.60
N TYR A 69 -4.17 -35.98 12.53
CA TYR A 69 -4.85 -35.47 13.72
C TYR A 69 -5.51 -36.59 14.54
N VAL A 70 -6.24 -37.50 13.89
CA VAL A 70 -6.99 -38.59 14.55
C VAL A 70 -6.07 -39.57 15.28
N GLU A 71 -4.90 -39.83 14.72
CA GLU A 71 -3.88 -40.71 15.28
C GLU A 71 -3.02 -40.01 16.35
N GLY A 72 -3.22 -38.70 16.55
CA GLY A 72 -2.48 -37.91 17.54
C GLY A 72 -0.99 -37.78 17.22
N ARG A 73 -0.62 -37.90 15.93
CA ARG A 73 0.79 -37.82 15.49
C ARG A 73 1.31 -36.38 15.51
N SER A 74 0.43 -35.40 15.33
CA SER A 74 0.76 -33.98 15.27
C SER A 74 -0.40 -33.14 15.80
N ALA A 75 -0.10 -31.93 16.23
CA ALA A 75 -1.08 -30.90 16.58
C ALA A 75 -0.76 -29.60 15.82
N ASP A 76 -1.75 -28.72 15.72
CA ASP A 76 -1.54 -27.35 15.25
C ASP A 76 -1.11 -26.43 16.39
N VAL A 77 -0.33 -25.40 16.01
CA VAL A 77 0.17 -24.40 16.96
C VAL A 77 -0.96 -23.70 17.72
N TYR A 78 -2.12 -23.51 17.09
CA TYR A 78 -3.28 -22.88 17.75
C TYR A 78 -3.81 -23.75 18.88
N LEU A 79 -3.96 -25.06 18.66
CA LEU A 79 -4.41 -26.01 19.68
C LEU A 79 -3.38 -26.16 20.80
N ASP A 80 -2.09 -26.25 20.47
CA ASP A 80 -1.02 -26.38 21.46
C ASP A 80 -0.96 -25.16 22.39
N LEU A 81 -1.08 -23.95 21.83
CA LEU A 81 -1.16 -22.73 22.62
C LEU A 81 -2.48 -22.62 23.40
N ALA A 82 -3.60 -23.08 22.83
CA ALA A 82 -4.90 -23.05 23.50
C ALA A 82 -4.96 -23.99 24.72
N ARG A 83 -4.26 -25.12 24.69
CA ARG A 83 -4.20 -26.11 25.77
C ARG A 83 -3.40 -25.66 26.99
N ARG A 84 -2.45 -24.74 26.82
CA ARG A 84 -1.62 -24.24 27.93
C ARG A 84 -2.38 -23.23 28.79
N PRO A 85 -2.15 -23.21 30.11
CA PRO A 85 -2.66 -22.16 30.97
C PRO A 85 -2.22 -20.78 30.50
N VAL A 86 -3.12 -19.80 30.44
CA VAL A 86 -2.78 -18.46 29.91
C VAL A 86 -1.70 -17.76 30.71
N SER A 87 -1.59 -18.09 32.00
CA SER A 87 -0.54 -17.59 32.91
C SER A 87 0.87 -18.09 32.56
N GLU A 88 0.99 -19.18 31.79
CA GLU A 88 2.26 -19.77 31.36
C GLU A 88 2.67 -19.36 29.95
N LEU A 89 1.88 -18.51 29.29
CA LEU A 89 2.17 -18.04 27.95
C LEU A 89 3.16 -16.89 27.98
N THR A 90 4.16 -16.96 27.10
CA THR A 90 5.12 -15.87 26.89
C THR A 90 4.45 -14.67 26.21
N THR A 91 5.10 -13.51 26.23
CA THR A 91 4.61 -12.30 25.56
C THR A 91 4.30 -12.55 24.08
N ASP A 92 5.18 -13.25 23.35
CA ASP A 92 5.00 -13.52 21.93
C ASP A 92 3.84 -14.50 21.67
N GLU A 93 3.65 -15.50 22.53
CA GLU A 93 2.54 -16.45 22.44
C GLU A 93 1.19 -15.78 22.72
N ARG A 94 1.14 -14.86 23.69
CA ARG A 94 -0.04 -14.04 23.94
C ARG A 94 -0.35 -13.14 22.75
N ALA A 95 0.67 -12.51 22.16
CA ALA A 95 0.52 -11.68 20.97
C ALA A 95 0.02 -12.51 19.77
N PHE A 96 0.50 -13.74 19.63
CA PHE A 96 0.05 -14.67 18.60
C PHE A 96 -1.44 -14.96 18.73
N ILE A 97 -1.90 -15.38 19.92
CA ILE A 97 -3.31 -15.67 20.18
C ILE A 97 -4.17 -14.42 19.93
N ALA A 98 -3.76 -13.28 20.50
CA ALA A 98 -4.46 -12.01 20.36
C ALA A 98 -4.54 -11.51 18.91
N ARG A 99 -3.58 -11.89 18.04
CA ARG A 99 -3.57 -11.52 16.63
C ARG A 99 -4.43 -12.46 15.79
N TRP A 100 -4.29 -13.76 15.99
CA TRP A 100 -4.78 -14.77 15.05
C TRP A 100 -6.04 -15.49 15.50
N MET A 101 -6.37 -15.46 16.79
CA MET A 101 -7.66 -15.94 17.29
C MET A 101 -8.72 -14.83 17.36
N THR A 102 -8.37 -13.57 17.05
CA THR A 102 -9.34 -12.51 16.75
C THR A 102 -9.62 -12.46 15.25
N GLU A 103 -10.59 -13.27 14.79
CA GLU A 103 -11.08 -13.22 13.41
C GLU A 103 -11.78 -11.88 13.11
N SER A 104 -12.18 -11.63 11.84
CA SER A 104 -12.87 -10.39 11.46
C SER A 104 -14.26 -10.27 12.10
N SER A 105 -14.59 -9.07 12.61
CA SER A 105 -15.94 -8.76 13.11
C SER A 105 -17.03 -8.82 12.04
N GLN A 106 -16.66 -9.01 10.77
CA GLN A 106 -17.59 -9.21 9.66
C GLN A 106 -18.10 -10.64 9.53
N ILE A 107 -17.37 -11.63 10.06
CA ILE A 107 -17.74 -13.05 9.95
C ILE A 107 -18.98 -13.34 10.81
N ARG A 108 -20.01 -13.98 10.21
CA ARG A 108 -21.29 -14.24 10.88
C ARG A 108 -21.14 -15.06 12.15
N ARG A 109 -20.30 -16.10 12.11
CA ARG A 109 -19.94 -16.93 13.28
C ARG A 109 -19.42 -16.09 14.45
N VAL A 110 -18.57 -15.10 14.18
CA VAL A 110 -18.05 -14.18 15.22
C VAL A 110 -19.17 -13.31 15.78
N ARG A 111 -20.01 -12.74 14.89
CA ARG A 111 -21.13 -11.86 15.25
C ARG A 111 -22.20 -12.53 16.09
N GLN A 112 -22.39 -13.84 15.91
CA GLN A 112 -23.42 -14.61 16.60
C GLN A 112 -23.19 -14.68 18.12
N TYR A 113 -21.94 -14.58 18.58
CA TYR A 113 -21.58 -14.72 19.98
C TYR A 113 -21.06 -13.40 20.55
N PRO A 114 -21.86 -12.69 21.38
CA PRO A 114 -21.55 -11.32 21.82
C PRO A 114 -20.16 -11.19 22.46
N ARG A 115 -19.78 -12.14 23.33
CA ARG A 115 -18.47 -12.07 24.00
C ARG A 115 -17.31 -12.24 23.02
N TYR A 116 -17.42 -13.12 22.02
CA TYR A 116 -16.37 -13.26 21.01
C TYR A 116 -16.24 -11.99 20.16
N LEU A 117 -17.38 -11.43 19.74
CA LEU A 117 -17.43 -10.16 19.00
C LEU A 117 -16.84 -8.99 19.80
N ASP A 118 -17.09 -8.91 21.10
CA ASP A 118 -16.52 -7.87 21.98
C ASP A 118 -14.98 -7.94 22.01
N LEU A 119 -14.41 -9.15 22.12
CA LEU A 119 -12.96 -9.36 22.14
C LEU A 119 -12.32 -9.01 20.79
N VAL A 120 -12.95 -9.40 19.69
CA VAL A 120 -12.51 -9.04 18.33
C VAL A 120 -12.55 -7.52 18.13
N ARG A 121 -13.65 -6.86 18.49
CA ARG A 121 -13.80 -5.40 18.37
C ARG A 121 -12.79 -4.65 19.23
N LYS A 122 -12.47 -5.17 20.42
CA LYS A 122 -11.43 -4.60 21.28
C LYS A 122 -10.08 -4.55 20.54
N ARG A 123 -9.72 -5.62 19.81
CA ARG A 123 -8.50 -5.65 18.99
C ARG A 123 -8.58 -4.73 17.78
N GLU A 124 -9.69 -4.74 17.04
CA GLU A 124 -9.90 -3.87 15.88
C GLU A 124 -9.84 -2.38 16.26
N GLN A 125 -10.38 -2.00 17.42
CA GLN A 125 -10.37 -0.62 17.93
C GLN A 125 -9.00 -0.18 18.46
N ALA A 126 -8.26 -1.09 19.10
CA ALA A 126 -6.96 -0.77 19.68
C ALA A 126 -5.84 -0.64 18.63
N TRP A 127 -5.96 -1.32 17.49
CA TRP A 127 -4.96 -1.35 16.40
C TRP A 127 -3.50 -1.47 16.87
N PRO A 128 -3.15 -2.44 17.74
CA PRO A 128 -1.79 -2.58 18.26
C PRO A 128 -0.81 -2.95 17.15
N ARG A 129 0.32 -2.23 17.07
CA ARG A 129 1.33 -2.40 16.01
C ARG A 129 2.45 -3.34 16.43
N ALA A 130 2.83 -3.32 17.71
CA ALA A 130 3.90 -4.16 18.25
C ALA A 130 3.37 -5.43 18.93
N ALA A 131 4.19 -6.49 18.96
CA ALA A 131 3.87 -7.73 19.67
C ALA A 131 3.60 -7.47 21.17
N ASP A 132 4.37 -6.59 21.81
CA ASP A 132 4.20 -6.27 23.23
C ASP A 132 2.88 -5.56 23.53
N GLU A 133 2.41 -4.68 22.63
CA GLU A 133 1.09 -4.04 22.74
C GLU A 133 -0.02 -5.08 22.58
N MET A 134 0.13 -5.95 21.58
CA MET A 134 -0.80 -7.05 21.31
C MET A 134 -0.90 -8.02 22.51
N ALA A 135 0.22 -8.36 23.13
CA ALA A 135 0.30 -9.25 24.29
C ALA A 135 -0.37 -8.68 25.55
N LYS A 136 -0.37 -7.35 25.69
CA LYS A 136 -0.95 -6.62 26.83
C LYS A 136 -2.41 -6.20 26.60
N LEU A 137 -2.92 -6.35 25.37
CA LEU A 137 -4.27 -5.92 25.00
C LEU A 137 -5.36 -6.63 25.80
N PHE A 138 -5.14 -7.91 26.11
CA PHE A 138 -6.09 -8.78 26.79
C PHE A 138 -5.53 -9.21 28.16
N SER A 139 -6.39 -9.13 29.17
CA SER A 139 -6.15 -9.78 30.46
C SER A 139 -6.18 -11.30 30.33
N ASP A 140 -5.68 -12.02 31.33
CA ASP A 140 -5.66 -13.49 31.32
C ASP A 140 -7.06 -14.10 31.21
N ALA A 141 -8.06 -13.47 31.84
CA ALA A 141 -9.45 -13.87 31.71
C ALA A 141 -9.97 -13.65 30.27
N GLU A 142 -9.65 -12.52 29.66
CA GLU A 142 -10.06 -12.22 28.28
C GLU A 142 -9.37 -13.11 27.24
N LEU A 143 -8.08 -13.46 27.43
CA LEU A 143 -7.38 -14.41 26.56
C LEU A 143 -7.94 -15.82 26.69
N ARG A 144 -8.31 -16.26 27.91
CA ARG A 144 -9.00 -17.55 28.08
C ARG A 144 -10.35 -17.55 27.37
N ASP A 145 -11.13 -16.48 27.54
CA ASP A 145 -12.39 -16.33 26.81
C ASP A 145 -12.19 -16.36 25.30
N LEU A 146 -11.13 -15.72 24.79
CA LEU A 146 -10.77 -15.72 23.38
C LEU A 146 -10.42 -17.12 22.88
N GLN A 147 -9.57 -17.87 23.61
CA GLN A 147 -9.19 -19.24 23.25
C GLN A 147 -10.40 -20.19 23.20
N VAL A 148 -11.31 -20.08 24.18
CA VAL A 148 -12.54 -20.90 24.20
C VAL A 148 -13.45 -20.50 23.05
N TRP A 149 -13.76 -19.21 22.88
CA TRP A 149 -14.69 -18.77 21.85
C TRP A 149 -14.20 -18.99 20.43
N PHE A 150 -12.91 -18.78 20.17
CA PHE A 150 -12.31 -19.13 18.88
C PHE A 150 -12.65 -20.58 18.53
N ASN A 151 -12.26 -21.55 19.38
CA ASN A 151 -12.49 -22.97 19.10
C ASN A 151 -13.97 -23.37 19.12
N LEU A 152 -14.75 -22.85 20.06
CA LEU A 152 -16.17 -23.15 20.24
C LEU A 152 -16.99 -22.69 19.04
N SER A 153 -16.69 -21.51 18.50
CA SER A 153 -17.43 -20.94 17.38
C SER A 153 -17.32 -21.78 16.10
N TRP A 154 -16.23 -22.55 15.94
CA TRP A 154 -16.02 -23.44 14.79
C TRP A 154 -16.82 -24.74 14.86
N ILE A 155 -17.48 -25.05 15.98
CA ILE A 155 -18.33 -26.22 16.11
C ILE A 155 -19.70 -25.91 15.49
N GLY A 156 -20.26 -26.84 14.71
CA GLY A 156 -21.58 -26.65 14.10
C GLY A 156 -22.69 -26.37 15.14
N PRO A 157 -23.60 -25.40 14.93
CA PRO A 157 -24.61 -25.01 15.93
C PRO A 157 -25.49 -26.15 16.45
N GLU A 158 -25.91 -27.06 15.57
CA GLU A 158 -26.67 -28.26 15.96
C GLU A 158 -25.87 -29.20 16.86
N VAL A 159 -24.57 -29.34 16.60
CA VAL A 159 -23.68 -30.17 17.42
C VAL A 159 -23.44 -29.52 18.78
N MET A 160 -23.27 -28.19 18.81
CA MET A 160 -23.16 -27.43 20.06
C MET A 160 -24.43 -27.55 20.92
N ALA A 161 -25.61 -27.58 20.31
CA ALA A 161 -26.88 -27.76 21.00
C ALA A 161 -27.12 -29.20 21.48
N ALA A 162 -26.54 -30.19 20.80
CA ALA A 162 -26.72 -31.61 21.12
C ALA A 162 -25.77 -32.16 22.21
N ASP A 163 -24.61 -31.53 22.45
CA ASP A 163 -23.71 -31.90 23.55
C ASP A 163 -23.97 -30.99 24.77
N ASP A 164 -24.52 -31.56 25.85
CA ASP A 164 -24.91 -30.83 27.06
C ASP A 164 -23.76 -30.01 27.67
N ARG A 165 -22.52 -30.52 27.62
CA ARG A 165 -21.33 -29.84 28.17
C ARG A 165 -21.03 -28.59 27.37
N ILE A 166 -21.14 -28.68 26.05
CA ILE A 166 -20.90 -27.56 25.13
C ILE A 166 -22.03 -26.53 25.22
N ALA A 167 -23.28 -26.99 25.26
CA ALA A 167 -24.44 -26.12 25.44
C ALA A 167 -24.36 -25.34 26.76
N GLU A 168 -23.79 -25.92 27.82
CA GLU A 168 -23.49 -25.23 29.07
C GLU A 168 -22.42 -24.14 28.90
N LEU A 169 -21.32 -24.43 28.20
CA LEU A 169 -20.27 -23.44 27.91
C LEU A 169 -20.78 -22.26 27.07
N VAL A 170 -21.63 -22.52 26.08
CA VAL A 170 -22.28 -21.48 25.27
C VAL A 170 -23.16 -20.59 26.14
N ARG A 171 -23.93 -21.18 27.08
CA ARG A 171 -24.75 -20.42 28.05
C ARG A 171 -23.90 -19.62 29.02
N LYS A 172 -22.77 -20.19 29.48
CA LYS A 172 -21.83 -19.50 30.37
C LYS A 172 -21.27 -18.25 29.70
N GLY A 173 -20.83 -18.38 28.45
CA GLY A 173 -20.53 -17.30 27.51
C GLY A 173 -19.35 -16.38 27.84
N ARG A 174 -18.86 -16.33 29.09
CA ARG A 174 -17.66 -15.60 29.53
C ARG A 174 -17.11 -16.17 30.84
N ASP A 175 -15.96 -15.64 31.25
CA ASP A 175 -15.28 -15.99 32.50
C ASP A 175 -14.96 -17.51 32.56
N PHE A 176 -14.45 -18.02 31.44
CA PHE A 176 -14.09 -19.42 31.32
C PHE A 176 -12.88 -19.77 32.21
N SER A 177 -12.93 -20.96 32.80
CA SER A 177 -11.83 -21.59 33.53
C SER A 177 -10.89 -22.31 32.56
N GLU A 178 -9.71 -22.73 33.04
CA GLU A 178 -8.82 -23.57 32.23
C GLU A 178 -9.46 -24.95 31.94
N ASP A 179 -10.24 -25.48 32.88
CA ASP A 179 -10.94 -26.76 32.73
C ASP A 179 -12.06 -26.69 31.67
N ASP A 180 -12.64 -25.50 31.45
CA ASP A 180 -13.69 -25.29 30.44
C ASP A 180 -13.18 -25.47 29.00
N LYS A 181 -11.87 -25.46 28.79
CA LYS A 181 -11.27 -25.67 27.47
C LYS A 181 -11.37 -27.14 27.02
N LEU A 182 -11.28 -28.07 27.97
CA LEU A 182 -11.18 -29.51 27.67
C LEU A 182 -12.40 -30.06 26.93
N PRO A 183 -13.66 -29.79 27.35
CA PRO A 183 -14.83 -30.29 26.62
C PRO A 183 -14.87 -29.84 25.15
N VAL A 184 -14.41 -28.61 24.86
CA VAL A 184 -14.36 -28.08 23.49
C VAL A 184 -13.38 -28.87 22.63
N PHE A 185 -12.17 -29.11 23.14
CA PHE A 185 -11.14 -29.86 22.41
C PHE A 185 -11.51 -31.32 22.25
N ASP A 186 -12.07 -31.95 23.28
CA ASP A 186 -12.52 -33.35 23.23
C ASP A 186 -13.59 -33.54 22.16
N LEU A 187 -14.59 -32.66 22.10
CA LEU A 187 -15.62 -32.74 21.07
C LEU A 187 -15.04 -32.54 19.66
N GLN A 188 -14.10 -31.62 19.47
CA GLN A 188 -13.45 -31.44 18.17
C GLN A 188 -12.70 -32.70 17.73
N VAL A 189 -11.98 -33.36 18.64
CA VAL A 189 -11.30 -34.64 18.37
C VAL A 189 -12.33 -35.74 18.05
N ASP A 190 -13.44 -35.81 18.79
CA ASP A 190 -14.50 -36.78 18.52
C ASP A 190 -15.13 -36.59 17.14
N LEU A 191 -15.32 -35.35 16.69
CA LEU A 191 -15.83 -35.04 15.36
C LEU A 191 -14.81 -35.41 14.27
N GLN A 192 -13.52 -35.09 14.45
CA GLN A 192 -12.45 -35.52 13.54
C GLN A 192 -12.45 -37.04 13.32
N ARG A 193 -12.57 -37.82 14.41
CA ARG A 193 -12.62 -39.30 14.34
C ARG A 193 -13.80 -39.82 13.52
N LYS A 194 -14.88 -39.04 13.38
CA LYS A 194 -16.09 -39.43 12.65
C LYS A 194 -16.07 -39.06 11.17
N VAL A 195 -15.26 -38.09 10.73
CA VAL A 195 -15.26 -37.57 9.33
C VAL A 195 -15.12 -38.70 8.31
N LEU A 196 -13.96 -39.36 8.26
CA LEU A 196 -13.66 -40.35 7.23
C LEU A 196 -14.56 -41.61 7.33
N PRO A 197 -14.86 -42.16 8.52
CA PRO A 197 -15.86 -43.22 8.66
C PRO A 197 -17.23 -42.84 8.11
N LYS A 198 -17.68 -41.59 8.29
CA LYS A 198 -19.00 -41.17 7.82
C LYS A 198 -19.10 -41.16 6.30
N TYR A 199 -18.07 -40.68 5.60
CA TYR A 199 -17.99 -40.75 4.14
C TYR A 199 -18.06 -42.19 3.63
N ARG A 200 -17.31 -43.11 4.27
CA ARG A 200 -17.35 -44.53 3.93
C ARG A 200 -18.74 -45.14 4.18
N GLU A 201 -19.38 -44.79 5.29
CA GLU A 201 -20.72 -45.28 5.62
C GLU A 201 -21.76 -44.89 4.56
N VAL A 202 -21.78 -43.62 4.12
CA VAL A 202 -22.71 -43.15 3.10
C VAL A 202 -22.40 -43.73 1.70
N GLN A 203 -21.14 -44.07 1.45
CA GLN A 203 -20.71 -44.79 0.25
C GLN A 203 -21.17 -46.26 0.26
N ASP A 204 -20.91 -46.99 1.34
CA ASP A 204 -21.20 -48.42 1.47
C ASP A 204 -22.70 -48.71 1.35
N ARG A 205 -23.57 -47.77 1.77
CA ARG A 205 -25.04 -47.86 1.58
C ARG A 205 -25.54 -47.35 0.23
N GLY A 206 -24.65 -46.94 -0.68
CA GLY A 206 -24.99 -46.50 -2.05
C GLY A 206 -25.67 -45.14 -2.14
N GLN A 207 -25.55 -44.31 -1.08
CA GLN A 207 -26.14 -42.97 -1.06
C GLN A 207 -25.17 -41.91 -1.58
N ALA A 208 -23.87 -42.14 -1.47
CA ALA A 208 -22.85 -41.27 -2.02
C ALA A 208 -21.85 -42.00 -2.91
N GLU A 209 -21.34 -41.30 -3.91
CA GLU A 209 -20.13 -41.69 -4.64
C GLU A 209 -18.95 -40.88 -4.12
N LEU A 210 -17.86 -41.55 -3.76
CA LEU A 210 -16.60 -40.88 -3.43
C LEU A 210 -15.69 -40.88 -4.66
N ILE A 211 -15.14 -39.71 -4.99
CA ILE A 211 -14.16 -39.52 -6.06
C ILE A 211 -12.83 -38.99 -5.50
N THR A 212 -11.84 -38.81 -6.36
CA THR A 212 -10.51 -38.32 -5.97
C THR A 212 -10.06 -37.12 -6.80
N SER A 213 -9.01 -36.46 -6.31
CA SER A 213 -8.17 -35.51 -7.04
C SER A 213 -6.72 -36.01 -7.07
N PRO A 214 -5.83 -35.35 -7.82
CA PRO A 214 -4.39 -35.50 -7.65
C PRO A 214 -3.96 -35.16 -6.21
N TYR A 215 -2.90 -35.81 -5.73
CA TYR A 215 -2.63 -35.94 -4.30
C TYR A 215 -2.54 -34.62 -3.53
N TYR A 216 -1.64 -33.71 -3.94
CA TYR A 216 -1.45 -32.39 -3.34
C TYR A 216 -2.19 -31.27 -4.07
N HIS A 217 -3.25 -31.62 -4.81
CA HIS A 217 -4.11 -30.66 -5.52
C HIS A 217 -3.41 -29.71 -6.54
N PRO A 218 -2.43 -30.13 -7.36
CA PRO A 218 -1.86 -29.28 -8.40
C PRO A 218 -2.81 -28.99 -9.58
N ILE A 219 -2.64 -27.82 -10.23
CA ILE A 219 -3.26 -27.54 -11.55
C ILE A 219 -2.55 -28.38 -12.62
N LEU A 220 -3.02 -29.61 -12.83
CA LEU A 220 -2.35 -30.60 -13.70
C LEU A 220 -1.95 -30.08 -15.10
N PRO A 221 -2.77 -29.29 -15.82
CA PRO A 221 -2.32 -28.72 -17.10
C PRO A 221 -1.02 -27.93 -17.00
N LEU A 222 -0.84 -27.15 -15.92
CA LEU A 222 0.34 -26.31 -15.70
C LEU A 222 1.56 -27.11 -15.23
N ILE A 223 1.35 -28.21 -14.49
CA ILE A 223 2.42 -29.15 -14.11
C ILE A 223 2.97 -29.89 -15.33
N ALA A 224 2.08 -30.39 -16.19
CA ALA A 224 2.49 -31.10 -17.39
C ALA A 224 3.27 -30.18 -18.33
N GLU A 225 2.74 -28.99 -18.62
CA GLU A 225 3.42 -27.99 -19.44
C GLU A 225 2.89 -26.58 -19.12
N LEU A 226 3.66 -25.79 -18.37
CA LEU A 226 3.25 -24.43 -17.96
C LEU A 226 2.89 -23.54 -19.16
N GLY A 227 3.56 -23.76 -20.31
CA GLY A 227 3.31 -23.07 -21.57
C GLY A 227 1.87 -23.17 -22.10
N ILE A 228 1.11 -24.19 -21.68
CA ILE A 228 -0.29 -24.39 -22.10
C ILE A 228 -1.19 -23.21 -21.74
N ALA A 229 -0.81 -22.42 -20.73
CA ALA A 229 -1.56 -21.22 -20.33
C ALA A 229 -1.75 -20.22 -21.47
N ARG A 230 -0.80 -20.16 -22.42
CA ARG A 230 -0.88 -19.28 -23.60
C ARG A 230 -1.93 -19.71 -24.62
N VAL A 231 -2.42 -20.94 -24.56
CA VAL A 231 -3.54 -21.37 -25.42
C VAL A 231 -4.83 -20.64 -25.04
N ALA A 232 -5.07 -20.45 -23.73
CA ALA A 232 -6.23 -19.73 -23.23
C ALA A 232 -6.03 -18.20 -23.25
N ARG A 233 -4.81 -17.73 -22.97
CA ARG A 233 -4.42 -16.31 -22.92
C ARG A 233 -3.05 -16.07 -23.58
N PRO A 234 -3.00 -15.80 -24.89
CA PRO A 234 -1.74 -15.64 -25.63
C PRO A 234 -0.83 -14.52 -25.12
N ASP A 235 -1.39 -13.54 -24.43
CA ASP A 235 -0.75 -12.34 -23.89
C ASP A 235 -0.06 -12.54 -22.53
N LEU A 236 -0.14 -13.74 -21.92
CA LEU A 236 0.46 -13.99 -20.61
C LEU A 236 2.00 -13.84 -20.61
N ALA A 237 2.48 -13.06 -19.64
CA ALA A 237 3.90 -13.01 -19.28
C ALA A 237 4.29 -14.33 -18.63
N MET A 238 5.24 -15.04 -19.24
CA MET A 238 5.69 -16.35 -18.76
C MET A 238 7.02 -16.21 -18.01
N PRO A 239 7.32 -17.12 -17.06
CA PRO A 239 8.63 -17.17 -16.43
C PRO A 239 9.73 -17.47 -17.46
N ARG A 240 10.95 -17.05 -17.16
CA ARG A 240 12.12 -17.29 -18.02
C ARG A 240 12.43 -18.78 -18.13
N ARG A 241 12.20 -19.53 -17.05
CA ARG A 241 12.27 -20.98 -17.01
C ARG A 241 10.86 -21.54 -16.93
N LEU A 242 10.41 -22.23 -17.99
CA LEU A 242 9.12 -22.90 -18.00
C LEU A 242 9.21 -24.20 -17.20
N PHE A 243 8.22 -24.44 -16.34
CA PHE A 243 8.03 -25.71 -15.67
C PHE A 243 7.32 -26.70 -16.61
N SER A 244 7.82 -27.92 -16.73
CA SER A 244 7.19 -28.98 -17.52
C SER A 244 7.63 -30.36 -17.03
N HIS A 245 6.75 -31.01 -16.28
CA HIS A 245 6.95 -32.34 -15.69
C HIS A 245 5.67 -33.18 -15.82
N PRO A 246 5.34 -33.68 -17.02
CA PRO A 246 4.17 -34.54 -17.22
C PRO A 246 4.22 -35.83 -16.39
N GLU A 247 5.40 -36.30 -16.01
CA GLU A 247 5.61 -37.40 -15.07
C GLU A 247 5.12 -37.07 -13.66
N ASP A 248 5.32 -35.84 -13.17
CA ASP A 248 4.85 -35.42 -11.85
C ASP A 248 3.32 -35.27 -11.86
N ALA A 249 2.74 -34.76 -12.97
CA ALA A 249 1.29 -34.73 -13.18
C ALA A 249 0.66 -36.14 -13.16
N ALA A 250 1.30 -37.11 -13.82
CA ALA A 250 0.86 -38.51 -13.82
C ALA A 250 0.99 -39.15 -12.42
N GLU A 251 2.10 -38.87 -11.72
CA GLU A 251 2.39 -39.38 -10.39
C GLU A 251 1.41 -38.85 -9.35
N GLN A 252 1.12 -37.54 -9.35
CA GLN A 252 0.12 -36.92 -8.46
C GLN A 252 -1.26 -37.56 -8.61
N LEU A 253 -1.68 -37.86 -9.85
CA LEU A 253 -2.94 -38.53 -10.11
C LEU A 253 -2.93 -39.99 -9.64
N ARG A 254 -1.85 -40.74 -9.94
CA ARG A 254 -1.67 -42.13 -9.49
C ARG A 254 -1.71 -42.22 -7.96
N LEU A 255 -0.93 -41.38 -7.27
CA LEU A 255 -0.88 -41.31 -5.82
C LEU A 255 -2.25 -40.97 -5.23
N GLY A 256 -2.99 -40.06 -5.85
CA GLY A 256 -4.33 -39.72 -5.39
C GLY A 256 -5.30 -40.91 -5.47
N ILE A 257 -5.30 -41.63 -6.59
CA ILE A 257 -6.12 -42.84 -6.77
C ILE A 257 -5.74 -43.94 -5.78
N GLU A 258 -4.44 -44.15 -5.53
CA GLU A 258 -3.96 -45.14 -4.56
C GLU A 258 -4.33 -44.78 -3.13
N ALA A 259 -4.20 -43.51 -2.76
CA ALA A 259 -4.59 -43.01 -1.44
C ALA A 259 -6.10 -43.17 -1.22
N HIS A 260 -6.91 -42.78 -2.20
CA HIS A 260 -8.36 -42.98 -2.16
C HIS A 260 -8.72 -44.46 -2.02
N THR A 261 -8.13 -45.33 -2.85
CA THR A 261 -8.42 -46.78 -2.83
C THR A 261 -8.05 -47.39 -1.49
N ARG A 262 -6.90 -46.99 -0.92
CA ARG A 262 -6.45 -47.44 0.39
C ARG A 262 -7.40 -47.01 1.50
N ARG A 263 -7.87 -45.76 1.48
CA ARG A 263 -8.72 -45.21 2.54
C ARG A 263 -10.15 -45.75 2.50
N PHE A 264 -10.75 -45.80 1.31
CA PHE A 264 -12.18 -46.09 1.14
C PHE A 264 -12.45 -47.51 0.63
N SER A 265 -11.42 -48.31 0.37
CA SER A 265 -11.54 -49.71 -0.11
C SER A 265 -12.20 -49.86 -1.50
N THR A 266 -12.43 -48.75 -2.20
CA THR A 266 -13.01 -48.70 -3.55
C THR A 266 -12.11 -47.88 -4.46
N ARG A 267 -11.92 -48.30 -5.71
CA ARG A 267 -11.25 -47.44 -6.70
C ARG A 267 -12.22 -46.32 -7.12
N PRO A 268 -11.80 -45.04 -7.18
CA PRO A 268 -12.65 -43.97 -7.65
C PRO A 268 -12.94 -44.13 -9.15
N ARG A 269 -14.19 -43.89 -9.56
CA ARG A 269 -14.59 -43.88 -10.99
C ARG A 269 -14.46 -42.50 -11.62
N GLY A 270 -14.64 -41.46 -10.83
CA GLY A 270 -14.52 -40.07 -11.25
C GLY A 270 -13.28 -39.40 -10.70
N VAL A 271 -12.87 -38.31 -11.34
CA VAL A 271 -11.86 -37.38 -10.81
C VAL A 271 -12.40 -35.95 -10.80
N TRP A 272 -12.07 -35.23 -9.73
CA TRP A 272 -12.13 -33.78 -9.69
C TRP A 272 -10.74 -33.24 -10.03
N PRO A 273 -10.52 -32.73 -11.26
CA PRO A 273 -9.31 -31.96 -11.54
C PRO A 273 -9.34 -30.69 -10.67
N PRO A 274 -8.24 -30.35 -9.96
CA PRO A 274 -8.16 -29.14 -9.14
C PRO A 274 -8.69 -27.92 -9.90
N GLU A 275 -9.63 -27.18 -9.30
CA GLU A 275 -10.25 -25.99 -9.91
C GLU A 275 -10.99 -26.29 -11.24
N ALA A 276 -11.44 -27.54 -11.40
CA ALA A 276 -11.99 -28.10 -12.63
C ALA A 276 -11.08 -27.88 -13.86
N ALA A 277 -9.76 -27.79 -13.60
CA ALA A 277 -8.73 -27.50 -14.59
C ALA A 277 -8.43 -28.69 -15.50
N VAL A 278 -8.64 -28.52 -16.79
CA VAL A 278 -8.53 -29.61 -17.77
C VAL A 278 -7.72 -29.21 -18.99
N SER A 279 -7.22 -30.21 -19.71
CA SER A 279 -6.60 -30.15 -21.03
C SER A 279 -6.70 -31.53 -21.69
N ASP A 280 -6.34 -31.62 -22.97
CA ASP A 280 -6.27 -32.91 -23.68
C ASP A 280 -5.33 -33.90 -22.97
N ASP A 281 -4.20 -33.42 -22.44
CA ASP A 281 -3.25 -34.26 -21.69
C ASP A 281 -3.81 -34.74 -20.36
N VAL A 282 -4.54 -33.90 -19.62
CA VAL A 282 -5.18 -34.31 -18.36
C VAL A 282 -6.26 -35.36 -18.62
N ALA A 283 -7.05 -35.21 -19.69
CA ALA A 283 -8.03 -36.21 -20.08
C ALA A 283 -7.38 -37.56 -20.44
N ARG A 284 -6.26 -37.53 -21.16
CA ARG A 284 -5.45 -38.71 -21.46
C ARG A 284 -4.87 -39.35 -20.20
N LEU A 285 -4.26 -38.57 -19.30
CA LEU A 285 -3.71 -39.05 -18.04
C LEU A 285 -4.79 -39.73 -17.17
N ALA A 286 -5.99 -39.16 -17.11
CA ALA A 286 -7.10 -39.76 -16.38
C ALA A 286 -7.57 -41.09 -17.01
N ALA A 287 -7.65 -41.15 -18.35
CA ALA A 287 -7.99 -42.37 -19.06
C ALA A 287 -6.93 -43.48 -18.89
N ASP A 288 -5.63 -43.13 -18.97
CA ASP A 288 -4.51 -44.04 -18.75
C ASP A 288 -4.53 -44.66 -17.34
N GLN A 289 -5.04 -43.92 -16.35
CA GLN A 289 -5.26 -44.39 -14.98
C GLN A 289 -6.60 -45.12 -14.80
N GLY A 290 -7.37 -45.36 -15.87
CA GLY A 290 -8.63 -46.10 -15.84
C GLY A 290 -9.78 -45.39 -15.12
N LEU A 291 -9.75 -44.05 -15.07
CA LEU A 291 -10.90 -43.26 -14.60
C LEU A 291 -11.97 -43.21 -15.69
N GLU A 292 -13.24 -43.29 -15.30
CA GLU A 292 -14.37 -43.38 -16.21
C GLU A 292 -14.88 -42.00 -16.64
N TRP A 293 -14.76 -41.00 -15.76
CA TRP A 293 -15.21 -39.64 -16.01
C TRP A 293 -14.43 -38.57 -15.24
N MET A 294 -14.52 -37.32 -15.72
CA MET A 294 -13.93 -36.13 -15.10
C MET A 294 -14.87 -34.93 -15.18
N LEU A 295 -14.78 -34.03 -14.18
CA LEU A 295 -15.56 -32.79 -14.09
C LEU A 295 -14.82 -31.60 -14.72
N SER A 296 -15.56 -30.69 -15.36
CA SER A 296 -15.09 -29.35 -15.70
C SER A 296 -16.22 -28.31 -15.72
N ASP A 297 -16.00 -27.14 -16.29
CA ASP A 297 -16.93 -25.99 -16.27
C ASP A 297 -17.57 -25.66 -17.63
N GLU A 298 -18.77 -25.08 -17.60
CA GLU A 298 -19.51 -24.69 -18.79
C GLU A 298 -18.74 -23.75 -19.73
N GLY A 299 -17.88 -22.87 -19.20
CA GLY A 299 -17.05 -21.97 -20.00
C GLY A 299 -16.01 -22.73 -20.83
N ILE A 300 -15.48 -23.83 -20.28
CA ILE A 300 -14.55 -24.72 -20.98
C ILE A 300 -15.29 -25.50 -22.06
N LEU A 301 -16.50 -26.01 -21.76
CA LEU A 301 -17.34 -26.66 -22.77
C LEU A 301 -17.67 -25.72 -23.94
N ALA A 302 -18.04 -24.46 -23.65
CA ALA A 302 -18.37 -23.47 -24.67
C ALA A 302 -17.20 -23.25 -25.64
N ARG A 303 -15.97 -23.13 -25.11
CA ARG A 303 -14.75 -22.97 -25.92
C ARG A 303 -14.35 -24.26 -26.64
N SER A 304 -14.52 -25.41 -26.01
CA SER A 304 -14.17 -26.72 -26.58
C SER A 304 -15.06 -27.12 -27.75
N SER A 305 -16.36 -26.82 -27.65
CA SER A 305 -17.36 -27.13 -28.68
C SER A 305 -17.51 -26.04 -29.75
N GLY A 306 -16.91 -24.86 -29.53
CA GLY A 306 -17.12 -23.68 -30.38
C GLY A 306 -18.56 -23.16 -30.37
N SER A 307 -19.38 -23.61 -29.42
CA SER A 307 -20.81 -23.30 -29.32
C SER A 307 -21.09 -22.54 -28.01
N PRO A 308 -21.60 -21.30 -28.06
CA PRO A 308 -21.88 -20.54 -26.86
C PRO A 308 -23.03 -21.15 -26.05
N ILE A 309 -22.88 -21.20 -24.73
CA ILE A 309 -23.91 -21.65 -23.79
C ILE A 309 -24.82 -20.47 -23.44
N ASN A 310 -25.89 -20.30 -24.22
CA ASN A 310 -26.80 -19.16 -24.14
C ASN A 310 -27.98 -19.39 -23.18
N ARG A 311 -28.35 -18.34 -22.45
CA ARG A 311 -29.51 -18.32 -21.52
C ARG A 311 -30.50 -17.21 -21.93
N ASP A 312 -31.79 -17.41 -21.66
CA ASP A 312 -32.85 -16.40 -21.86
C ASP A 312 -32.83 -15.29 -20.79
N GLY A 313 -33.78 -14.34 -20.91
CA GLY A 313 -33.92 -13.22 -19.97
C GLY A 313 -34.25 -13.64 -18.53
N ASP A 314 -34.79 -14.84 -18.34
CA ASP A 314 -35.06 -15.45 -17.02
C ASP A 314 -33.87 -16.31 -16.54
N GLY A 315 -32.76 -16.28 -17.28
CA GLY A 315 -31.51 -16.96 -16.95
C GLY A 315 -31.52 -18.47 -17.20
N GLN A 316 -32.47 -18.98 -17.98
CA GLN A 316 -32.60 -20.40 -18.28
C GLN A 316 -31.92 -20.76 -19.59
N LEU A 317 -31.34 -21.96 -19.69
CA LEU A 317 -30.65 -22.38 -20.91
C LEU A 317 -31.59 -22.52 -22.10
N MET A 318 -31.19 -21.93 -23.23
CA MET A 318 -31.92 -22.03 -24.50
C MET A 318 -31.80 -23.42 -25.13
N GLN A 319 -30.66 -24.09 -24.93
CA GLN A 319 -30.37 -25.44 -25.43
C GLN A 319 -29.80 -26.28 -24.26
N PRO A 320 -30.65 -26.72 -23.32
CA PRO A 320 -30.21 -27.42 -22.10
C PRO A 320 -29.42 -28.71 -22.40
N GLU A 321 -29.66 -29.36 -23.54
CA GLU A 321 -28.94 -30.53 -24.02
C GLU A 321 -27.47 -30.27 -24.39
N LEU A 322 -27.05 -29.01 -24.56
CA LEU A 322 -25.63 -28.68 -24.74
C LEU A 322 -24.87 -28.83 -23.42
N LEU A 323 -25.39 -28.28 -22.32
CA LEU A 323 -24.69 -28.31 -21.03
C LEU A 323 -24.95 -29.60 -20.24
N TYR A 324 -26.20 -30.06 -20.19
CA TYR A 324 -26.62 -31.16 -19.32
C TYR A 324 -26.50 -32.55 -19.94
N ALA A 325 -25.75 -32.68 -21.04
CA ALA A 325 -25.39 -33.96 -21.61
C ALA A 325 -23.92 -34.27 -21.30
N PRO A 326 -23.58 -35.49 -20.85
CA PRO A 326 -22.19 -35.92 -20.79
C PRO A 326 -21.56 -35.96 -22.19
N TYR A 327 -20.26 -35.74 -22.27
CA TYR A 327 -19.48 -35.79 -23.51
C TYR A 327 -18.43 -36.90 -23.45
N ARG A 328 -18.23 -37.63 -24.54
CA ARG A 328 -17.21 -38.67 -24.68
C ARG A 328 -16.02 -38.12 -25.44
N MET A 329 -14.81 -38.29 -24.90
CA MET A 329 -13.58 -37.96 -25.59
C MET A 329 -12.78 -39.23 -25.82
N GLU A 330 -12.34 -39.44 -27.06
CA GLU A 330 -11.41 -40.52 -27.39
C GLU A 330 -9.99 -40.06 -27.03
N THR A 331 -9.29 -40.85 -26.23
CA THR A 331 -7.87 -40.62 -25.90
C THR A 331 -7.06 -41.86 -26.26
N SER A 332 -5.72 -41.75 -26.29
CA SER A 332 -4.86 -42.92 -26.49
C SER A 332 -5.00 -43.97 -25.37
N GLY A 333 -5.39 -43.56 -24.17
CA GLY A 333 -5.65 -44.43 -23.00
C GLY A 333 -7.04 -45.08 -23.01
N GLY A 334 -7.86 -44.81 -24.02
CA GLY A 334 -9.26 -45.20 -24.09
C GLY A 334 -10.23 -44.02 -23.88
N PRO A 335 -11.55 -44.27 -23.97
CA PRO A 335 -12.54 -43.21 -23.88
C PRO A 335 -12.79 -42.75 -22.45
N ILE A 336 -12.76 -41.44 -22.22
CA ILE A 336 -13.16 -40.80 -20.96
C ILE A 336 -14.41 -39.94 -21.17
N ARG A 337 -15.24 -39.81 -20.12
CA ARG A 337 -16.45 -39.00 -20.14
C ARG A 337 -16.24 -37.69 -19.40
N LEU A 338 -16.67 -36.57 -19.98
CA LEU A 338 -16.64 -35.25 -19.38
C LEU A 338 -18.05 -34.85 -18.99
N VAL A 339 -18.19 -34.36 -17.77
CA VAL A 339 -19.40 -33.68 -17.29
C VAL A 339 -19.04 -32.25 -16.92
N PHE A 340 -19.95 -31.32 -17.19
CA PHE A 340 -19.72 -29.90 -17.00
C PHE A 340 -20.73 -29.35 -16.00
N ARG A 341 -20.25 -28.59 -15.02
CA ARG A 341 -21.14 -27.97 -14.03
C ARG A 341 -21.96 -26.84 -14.65
N ASP A 342 -23.16 -26.61 -14.12
CA ASP A 342 -23.85 -25.34 -14.31
C ASP A 342 -23.21 -24.30 -13.40
N GLY A 343 -22.44 -23.38 -13.99
CA GLY A 343 -21.74 -22.33 -13.28
C GLY A 343 -22.70 -21.40 -12.54
N ARG A 344 -23.87 -21.08 -13.11
CA ARG A 344 -24.86 -20.22 -12.44
C ARG A 344 -25.49 -20.88 -11.23
N LEU A 345 -25.96 -22.14 -11.34
CA LEU A 345 -26.56 -22.84 -10.20
C LEU A 345 -25.53 -23.09 -9.10
N SER A 346 -24.30 -23.45 -9.48
CA SER A 346 -23.22 -23.67 -8.52
C SER A 346 -22.83 -22.36 -7.82
N ASN A 347 -22.69 -21.26 -8.57
CA ASN A 347 -22.37 -19.94 -8.01
C ASN A 347 -23.52 -19.33 -7.20
N ALA A 348 -24.78 -19.68 -7.50
CA ALA A 348 -25.91 -19.25 -6.69
C ALA A 348 -25.80 -19.78 -5.25
N ILE A 349 -25.43 -21.05 -5.08
CA ILE A 349 -25.12 -21.63 -3.75
C ILE A 349 -23.83 -21.04 -3.18
N GLY A 350 -22.80 -20.84 -4.01
CA GLY A 350 -21.51 -20.33 -3.54
C GLY A 350 -21.54 -18.89 -3.04
N PHE A 351 -22.33 -18.01 -3.68
CA PHE A 351 -22.16 -16.56 -3.56
C PHE A 351 -23.46 -15.74 -3.49
N GLU A 352 -24.60 -16.25 -3.97
CA GLU A 352 -25.83 -15.44 -4.06
C GLU A 352 -26.79 -15.71 -2.89
N TYR A 353 -27.10 -16.98 -2.65
CA TYR A 353 -28.11 -17.43 -1.69
C TYR A 353 -27.77 -17.14 -0.22
N GLN A 354 -26.52 -16.82 0.09
CA GLN A 354 -26.10 -16.27 1.40
C GLN A 354 -26.84 -14.97 1.80
N ASN A 355 -27.49 -14.29 0.84
CA ASN A 355 -28.24 -13.05 1.04
C ASN A 355 -29.77 -13.24 1.14
N SER A 356 -30.26 -14.48 1.04
CA SER A 356 -31.69 -14.82 1.09
C SER A 356 -32.00 -15.67 2.33
N THR A 357 -33.28 -15.78 2.69
CA THR A 357 -33.67 -16.77 3.69
C THR A 357 -33.45 -18.19 3.15
N ALA A 358 -33.17 -19.14 4.05
CA ALA A 358 -32.92 -20.53 3.68
C ALA A 358 -34.04 -21.15 2.83
N ASP A 359 -35.30 -20.85 3.15
CA ASP A 359 -36.45 -21.40 2.45
C ASP A 359 -36.64 -20.79 1.05
N GLU A 360 -36.44 -19.47 0.91
CA GLU A 360 -36.49 -18.79 -0.39
C GLU A 360 -35.37 -19.26 -1.31
N ALA A 361 -34.14 -19.39 -0.80
CA ALA A 361 -33.00 -19.89 -1.56
C ALA A 361 -33.23 -21.33 -2.03
N ALA A 362 -33.69 -22.22 -1.14
CA ALA A 362 -34.01 -23.60 -1.49
C ALA A 362 -35.14 -23.67 -2.52
N LYS A 363 -36.20 -22.86 -2.35
CA LYS A 363 -37.31 -22.79 -3.31
C LYS A 363 -36.85 -22.30 -4.69
N ASP A 364 -36.04 -21.25 -4.75
CA ASP A 364 -35.53 -20.71 -6.02
C ASP A 364 -34.70 -21.75 -6.77
N LEU A 365 -33.84 -22.50 -6.06
CA LEU A 365 -33.07 -23.57 -6.68
C LEU A 365 -33.98 -24.66 -7.26
N ILE A 366 -35.02 -25.08 -6.52
CA ILE A 366 -36.01 -26.05 -7.00
C ILE A 366 -36.77 -25.51 -8.22
N ASP A 367 -37.22 -24.26 -8.19
CA ASP A 367 -37.94 -23.63 -9.30
C ASP A 367 -37.07 -23.58 -10.57
N ARG A 368 -35.76 -23.32 -10.42
CA ARG A 368 -34.80 -23.34 -11.53
C ARG A 368 -34.61 -24.74 -12.09
N LEU A 369 -34.51 -25.76 -11.23
CA LEU A 369 -34.46 -27.17 -11.64
C LEU A 369 -35.74 -27.60 -12.37
N HIS A 370 -36.91 -27.18 -11.89
CA HIS A 370 -38.18 -27.39 -12.60
C HIS A 370 -38.21 -26.68 -13.96
N GLY A 371 -37.60 -25.49 -14.05
CA GLY A 371 -37.41 -24.77 -15.31
C GLY A 371 -36.61 -25.56 -16.35
N ILE A 372 -35.54 -26.22 -15.91
CA ILE A 372 -34.74 -27.12 -16.74
C ILE A 372 -35.57 -28.34 -17.13
N ARG A 373 -36.27 -28.94 -16.15
CA ARG A 373 -37.13 -30.10 -16.34
C ARG A 373 -38.24 -29.85 -17.37
N ARG A 374 -38.85 -28.68 -17.39
CA ARG A 374 -39.89 -28.32 -18.39
C ARG A 374 -39.34 -28.26 -19.81
N ARG A 375 -38.06 -27.92 -19.97
CA ARG A 375 -37.36 -27.91 -21.27
C ARG A 375 -36.74 -29.25 -21.62
N GLN A 376 -36.58 -30.15 -20.64
CA GLN A 376 -36.21 -31.54 -20.86
C GLN A 376 -37.34 -32.24 -21.63
N GLN A 377 -37.12 -32.40 -22.94
CA GLN A 377 -37.96 -33.20 -23.83
C GLN A 377 -37.75 -34.70 -23.49
N ASP A 378 -37.56 -35.56 -24.49
CA ASP A 378 -37.34 -36.99 -24.26
C ASP A 378 -35.88 -37.34 -23.91
N ALA A 379 -34.94 -36.39 -24.05
CA ALA A 379 -33.53 -36.61 -23.77
C ALA A 379 -33.25 -36.73 -22.25
N PRO A 380 -32.45 -37.71 -21.80
CA PRO A 380 -32.00 -37.76 -20.41
C PRO A 380 -30.96 -36.65 -20.18
N LEU A 381 -31.23 -35.76 -19.22
CA LEU A 381 -30.34 -34.66 -18.84
C LEU A 381 -29.80 -34.87 -17.43
N LEU A 382 -28.53 -34.52 -17.23
CA LEU A 382 -27.81 -34.48 -15.96
C LEU A 382 -27.40 -33.04 -15.64
N THR A 383 -28.10 -32.40 -14.70
CA THR A 383 -27.69 -31.10 -14.15
C THR A 383 -26.63 -31.34 -13.09
N VAL A 384 -25.40 -30.88 -13.35
CA VAL A 384 -24.29 -31.00 -12.40
C VAL A 384 -24.13 -29.69 -11.64
N ILE A 385 -24.28 -29.74 -10.32
CA ILE A 385 -24.02 -28.62 -9.42
C ILE A 385 -22.76 -28.96 -8.65
N ALA A 386 -21.67 -28.25 -8.90
CA ALA A 386 -20.36 -28.61 -8.39
C ALA A 386 -19.59 -27.40 -7.87
N LEU A 387 -19.12 -27.47 -6.63
CA LEU A 387 -18.42 -26.38 -5.94
C LEU A 387 -17.69 -26.93 -4.71
N ASP A 388 -16.84 -26.09 -4.12
CA ASP A 388 -16.19 -26.38 -2.85
C ASP A 388 -17.23 -26.54 -1.74
N GLY A 389 -17.08 -27.62 -0.99
CA GLY A 389 -18.03 -28.09 0.00
C GLY A 389 -17.87 -27.46 1.37
N GLU A 390 -16.84 -26.63 1.60
CA GLU A 390 -16.59 -25.97 2.88
C GLU A 390 -16.68 -24.44 2.86
N ASN A 391 -16.52 -23.79 1.70
CA ASN A 391 -16.20 -22.36 1.62
C ASN A 391 -17.39 -21.41 1.89
N CYS A 392 -18.57 -21.67 1.34
CA CYS A 392 -19.67 -20.70 1.39
C CYS A 392 -20.40 -20.64 2.75
N TRP A 393 -20.30 -21.68 3.59
CA TRP A 393 -21.16 -21.81 4.76
C TRP A 393 -20.92 -20.79 5.87
N ASP A 394 -19.73 -20.17 5.91
CA ASP A 394 -19.41 -19.12 6.88
C ASP A 394 -20.25 -17.84 6.69
N PHE A 395 -20.86 -17.70 5.51
CA PHE A 395 -21.69 -16.57 5.15
C PHE A 395 -23.19 -16.87 5.24
N TYR A 396 -23.58 -18.12 5.47
CA TYR A 396 -24.97 -18.50 5.70
C TYR A 396 -25.34 -18.39 7.18
N GLU A 397 -26.63 -18.20 7.45
CA GLU A 397 -27.18 -18.38 8.79
C GLU A 397 -27.01 -19.84 9.23
N ALA A 398 -26.70 -20.04 10.52
CA ALA A 398 -26.51 -21.35 11.14
C ALA A 398 -25.62 -22.31 10.32
N ASN A 399 -24.56 -21.78 9.69
CA ASN A 399 -23.62 -22.56 8.88
C ASN A 399 -24.26 -23.31 7.69
N GLY A 400 -25.32 -22.72 7.10
CA GLY A 400 -26.02 -23.27 5.94
C GLY A 400 -26.95 -24.44 6.26
N ASN A 401 -27.10 -24.81 7.53
CA ASN A 401 -27.91 -25.96 7.96
C ASN A 401 -29.37 -25.83 7.51
N ASP A 402 -30.00 -24.68 7.79
CA ASP A 402 -31.41 -24.45 7.43
C ASP A 402 -31.63 -24.54 5.92
N PHE A 403 -30.67 -24.04 5.13
CA PHE A 403 -30.73 -24.11 3.66
C PHE A 403 -30.63 -25.56 3.18
N LEU A 404 -29.65 -26.32 3.66
CA LEU A 404 -29.45 -27.72 3.27
C LEU A 404 -30.65 -28.60 3.70
N HIS A 405 -31.18 -28.39 4.90
CA HIS A 405 -32.38 -29.08 5.37
C HIS A 405 -33.62 -28.75 4.52
N SER A 406 -33.84 -27.47 4.19
CA SER A 406 -34.97 -27.08 3.32
C SER A 406 -34.80 -27.65 1.91
N LEU A 407 -33.59 -27.56 1.33
CA LEU A 407 -33.28 -28.09 0.00
C LEU A 407 -33.48 -29.60 -0.07
N TYR A 408 -32.88 -30.36 0.84
CA TYR A 408 -32.97 -31.83 0.84
C TYR A 408 -34.38 -32.31 1.16
N SER A 409 -35.10 -31.64 2.07
CA SER A 409 -36.50 -31.94 2.32
C SER A 409 -37.36 -31.78 1.06
N ARG A 410 -37.19 -30.67 0.33
CA ARG A 410 -37.92 -30.41 -0.93
C ARG A 410 -37.57 -31.45 -1.99
N LEU A 411 -36.28 -31.71 -2.22
CA LEU A 411 -35.82 -32.71 -3.18
C LEU A 411 -36.31 -34.13 -2.84
N SER A 412 -36.37 -34.50 -1.56
CA SER A 412 -36.83 -35.83 -1.14
C SER A 412 -38.29 -36.11 -1.48
N HIS A 413 -39.13 -35.07 -1.63
CA HIS A 413 -40.55 -35.18 -1.93
C HIS A 413 -40.91 -34.77 -3.37
N ASP A 414 -39.91 -34.41 -4.19
CA ASP A 414 -40.11 -33.92 -5.54
C ASP A 414 -40.23 -35.08 -6.54
N PRO A 415 -41.37 -35.21 -7.27
CA PRO A 415 -41.53 -36.29 -8.25
C PRO A 415 -40.88 -35.99 -9.61
N GLU A 416 -40.50 -34.73 -9.87
CA GLU A 416 -39.97 -34.26 -11.15
C GLU A 416 -38.44 -34.19 -11.18
N VAL A 417 -37.79 -34.14 -10.02
CA VAL A 417 -36.34 -34.07 -9.85
C VAL A 417 -35.82 -35.29 -9.08
N LYS A 418 -34.77 -35.93 -9.59
CA LYS A 418 -34.12 -37.09 -8.97
C LYS A 418 -32.64 -36.82 -8.76
N THR A 419 -32.18 -36.85 -7.52
CA THR A 419 -30.74 -36.78 -7.24
C THR A 419 -30.05 -38.12 -7.56
N VAL A 420 -28.90 -38.06 -8.22
CA VAL A 420 -28.10 -39.24 -8.61
C VAL A 420 -26.62 -38.95 -8.40
N THR A 421 -25.79 -40.00 -8.35
CA THR A 421 -24.35 -39.82 -8.55
C THR A 421 -24.05 -39.75 -10.05
N VAL A 422 -22.91 -39.14 -10.42
CA VAL A 422 -22.54 -39.01 -11.84
C VAL A 422 -22.41 -40.38 -12.51
N SER A 423 -21.75 -41.33 -11.85
CA SER A 423 -21.57 -42.66 -12.43
C SER A 423 -22.87 -43.46 -12.51
N GLU A 424 -23.83 -43.25 -11.60
CA GLU A 424 -25.16 -43.88 -11.73
C GLU A 424 -25.87 -43.39 -12.99
N PHE A 425 -25.82 -42.09 -13.27
CA PHE A 425 -26.38 -41.54 -14.50
C PHE A 425 -25.67 -42.09 -15.75
N LEU A 426 -24.34 -42.14 -15.75
CA LEU A 426 -23.55 -42.63 -16.88
C LEU A 426 -23.75 -44.12 -17.15
N ALA A 427 -24.03 -44.92 -16.12
CA ALA A 427 -24.35 -46.34 -16.25
C ALA A 427 -25.76 -46.57 -16.84
N GLU A 428 -26.73 -45.73 -16.48
CA GLU A 428 -28.11 -45.81 -16.98
C GLU A 428 -28.26 -45.23 -18.40
N PHE A 429 -27.53 -44.14 -18.69
CA PHE A 429 -27.64 -43.38 -19.94
C PHE A 429 -26.28 -43.25 -20.64
N PRO A 430 -25.98 -44.13 -21.62
CA PRO A 430 -24.73 -44.09 -22.37
C PRO A 430 -24.51 -42.75 -23.10
N THR A 431 -23.27 -42.26 -23.05
CA THR A 431 -22.85 -40.98 -23.63
C THR A 431 -22.97 -40.97 -25.16
N GLN A 432 -23.76 -40.05 -25.70
CA GLN A 432 -24.02 -39.95 -27.15
C GLN A 432 -23.21 -38.85 -27.85
N ARG A 433 -22.80 -37.80 -27.11
CA ARG A 433 -22.05 -36.66 -27.65
C ARG A 433 -20.56 -36.89 -27.53
N SER A 434 -19.79 -36.37 -28.47
CA SER A 434 -18.33 -36.45 -28.43
C SER A 434 -17.65 -35.09 -28.52
N LEU A 435 -16.52 -34.94 -27.85
CA LEU A 435 -15.59 -33.82 -28.03
C LEU A 435 -14.31 -34.34 -28.68
N ALA A 436 -13.83 -33.63 -29.70
CA ALA A 436 -12.56 -33.96 -30.36
C ALA A 436 -11.34 -33.45 -29.59
N ARG A 437 -11.51 -32.35 -28.85
CA ARG A 437 -10.49 -31.66 -28.06
C ARG A 437 -11.15 -30.89 -26.92
N ILE A 438 -10.38 -30.58 -25.89
CA ILE A 438 -10.78 -29.76 -24.75
C ILE A 438 -9.95 -28.47 -24.77
N HIS A 439 -10.63 -27.34 -24.60
CA HIS A 439 -9.96 -26.05 -24.40
C HIS A 439 -9.28 -26.05 -23.02
N PRO A 440 -7.96 -25.80 -22.94
CA PRO A 440 -7.28 -25.83 -21.66
C PRO A 440 -7.70 -24.63 -20.82
N GLY A 441 -8.11 -24.87 -19.58
CA GLY A 441 -8.52 -23.82 -18.64
C GLY A 441 -9.06 -24.40 -17.33
N SER A 442 -9.33 -23.52 -16.37
CA SER A 442 -10.02 -23.81 -15.11
C SER A 442 -11.48 -23.32 -15.13
N TRP A 443 -12.26 -23.66 -14.11
CA TRP A 443 -13.61 -23.11 -13.92
C TRP A 443 -13.65 -21.59 -13.70
N ILE A 444 -12.50 -20.95 -13.48
CA ILE A 444 -12.35 -19.50 -13.36
C ILE A 444 -11.99 -18.96 -14.75
N ASN A 445 -12.88 -18.14 -15.30
CA ASN A 445 -12.71 -17.45 -16.59
C ASN A 445 -12.45 -18.36 -17.82
N ALA A 446 -12.52 -19.70 -17.65
CA ALA A 446 -12.07 -20.68 -18.63
C ALA A 446 -10.61 -20.49 -19.06
N ASN A 447 -9.73 -20.09 -18.14
CA ASN A 447 -8.30 -19.88 -18.36
C ASN A 447 -7.46 -20.24 -17.10
N PHE A 448 -6.18 -19.84 -17.04
CA PHE A 448 -5.27 -20.10 -15.91
C PHE A 448 -4.62 -18.83 -15.32
N ASP A 449 -5.14 -17.63 -15.61
CA ASP A 449 -4.49 -16.38 -15.18
C ASP A 449 -4.39 -16.22 -13.67
N THR A 450 -5.18 -16.98 -12.91
CA THR A 450 -5.13 -17.03 -11.46
C THR A 450 -3.83 -17.64 -10.92
N TRP A 451 -3.17 -18.58 -11.62
CA TRP A 451 -1.96 -19.28 -11.12
C TRP A 451 -0.68 -18.95 -11.89
N VAL A 452 -0.76 -18.18 -12.97
CA VAL A 452 0.40 -17.82 -13.82
C VAL A 452 0.15 -16.50 -14.55
N GLY A 453 1.20 -15.70 -14.73
CA GLY A 453 1.13 -14.41 -15.42
C GLY A 453 1.66 -13.25 -14.58
N ASP A 454 1.38 -13.27 -13.29
CA ASP A 454 1.87 -12.28 -12.32
C ASP A 454 3.36 -12.47 -12.03
N GLN A 455 4.04 -11.39 -11.63
CA GLN A 455 5.48 -11.41 -11.37
C GLN A 455 5.86 -12.39 -10.25
N GLU A 456 5.09 -12.39 -9.17
CA GLU A 456 5.25 -13.25 -8.00
C GLU A 456 5.07 -14.73 -8.39
N HIS A 457 4.01 -15.06 -9.14
CA HIS A 457 3.79 -16.41 -9.67
C HIS A 457 4.94 -16.86 -10.57
N ASN A 458 5.40 -15.98 -11.46
CA ASN A 458 6.50 -16.31 -12.37
C ASN A 458 7.81 -16.58 -11.61
N VAL A 459 8.12 -15.81 -10.56
CA VAL A 459 9.27 -16.09 -9.69
C VAL A 459 9.09 -17.43 -8.97
N ALA A 460 7.90 -17.71 -8.42
CA ALA A 460 7.61 -18.98 -7.75
C ALA A 460 7.79 -20.18 -8.70
N TRP A 461 7.28 -20.10 -9.93
CA TRP A 461 7.47 -21.12 -10.96
C TRP A 461 8.95 -21.31 -11.33
N GLU A 462 9.75 -20.24 -11.41
CA GLU A 462 11.20 -20.33 -11.65
C GLU A 462 11.97 -20.98 -10.49
N LEU A 463 11.56 -20.73 -9.24
CA LEU A 463 12.15 -21.37 -8.07
C LEU A 463 11.82 -22.86 -8.02
N LEU A 464 10.54 -23.22 -8.25
CA LEU A 464 10.08 -24.59 -8.33
C LEU A 464 10.79 -25.37 -9.46
N ALA A 465 10.89 -24.77 -10.65
CA ALA A 465 11.58 -25.38 -11.78
C ALA A 465 13.07 -25.64 -11.50
N GLU A 466 13.79 -24.71 -10.86
CA GLU A 466 15.19 -24.95 -10.50
C GLU A 466 15.34 -26.06 -9.44
N ALA A 467 14.50 -26.05 -8.41
CA ALA A 467 14.55 -27.07 -7.37
C ALA A 467 14.24 -28.47 -7.94
N ARG A 468 13.28 -28.55 -8.87
CA ARG A 468 12.92 -29.80 -9.53
C ARG A 468 14.00 -30.28 -10.52
N ASP A 469 14.63 -29.37 -11.26
CA ASP A 469 15.78 -29.68 -12.11
C ASP A 469 16.96 -30.22 -11.32
N PHE A 470 17.25 -29.62 -10.15
CA PHE A 470 18.25 -30.12 -9.22
C PHE A 470 17.92 -31.55 -8.77
N LEU A 471 16.67 -31.81 -8.36
CA LEU A 471 16.25 -33.14 -7.96
C LEU A 471 16.39 -34.14 -9.10
N SER A 472 15.96 -33.79 -10.32
CA SER A 472 16.09 -34.63 -11.52
C SER A 472 17.54 -35.03 -11.81
N GLU A 473 18.50 -34.12 -11.60
CA GLU A 473 19.92 -34.42 -11.76
C GLU A 473 20.42 -35.39 -10.67
N ARG A 474 19.98 -35.24 -9.42
CA ARG A 474 20.33 -36.17 -8.35
C ARG A 474 19.72 -37.57 -8.55
N GLU A 475 18.49 -37.63 -9.04
CA GLU A 475 17.83 -38.90 -9.39
C GLU A 475 18.60 -39.65 -10.49
N ARG A 476 19.23 -38.95 -11.43
CA ARG A 476 20.12 -39.56 -12.45
C ARG A 476 21.45 -40.06 -11.88
N GLN A 477 21.95 -39.44 -10.80
CA GLN A 477 23.25 -39.76 -10.18
C GLN A 477 23.18 -40.92 -9.16
N ALA A 478 21.98 -41.29 -8.68
CA ALA A 478 21.68 -42.45 -7.82
C ALA A 478 22.37 -42.49 -6.43
N ASP A 479 22.54 -41.33 -5.78
CA ASP A 479 23.40 -41.19 -4.58
C ASP A 479 22.75 -41.43 -3.20
N ASP A 480 21.42 -41.50 -3.05
CA ASP A 480 20.74 -41.91 -1.79
C ASP A 480 19.23 -42.11 -2.02
N VAL A 481 18.74 -43.36 -1.97
CA VAL A 481 17.33 -43.68 -2.26
C VAL A 481 16.36 -43.06 -1.24
N ALA A 482 16.75 -42.95 0.03
CA ALA A 482 15.87 -42.45 1.08
C ALA A 482 15.73 -40.92 1.04
N GLY A 483 16.85 -40.21 0.90
CA GLY A 483 16.86 -38.76 0.73
C GLY A 483 16.12 -38.30 -0.52
N LEU A 484 16.26 -39.04 -1.64
CA LEU A 484 15.55 -38.75 -2.90
C LEU A 484 14.04 -38.92 -2.78
N ALA A 485 13.56 -39.94 -2.06
CA ALA A 485 12.13 -40.14 -1.86
C ALA A 485 11.50 -39.00 -1.04
N ALA A 486 12.20 -38.52 0.01
CA ALA A 486 11.77 -37.36 0.78
C ALA A 486 11.78 -36.08 -0.06
N ALA A 487 12.84 -35.85 -0.84
CA ALA A 487 12.94 -34.69 -1.74
C ALA A 487 11.85 -34.69 -2.81
N ARG A 488 11.51 -35.86 -3.37
CA ARG A 488 10.40 -35.99 -4.34
C ARG A 488 9.06 -35.65 -3.72
N ARG A 489 8.81 -36.08 -2.48
CA ARG A 489 7.58 -35.73 -1.76
C ARG A 489 7.45 -34.22 -1.58
N GLU A 490 8.54 -33.54 -1.20
CA GLU A 490 8.57 -32.08 -1.03
C GLU A 490 8.33 -31.33 -2.35
N ALA A 491 8.86 -31.82 -3.47
CA ALA A 491 8.57 -31.28 -4.80
C ALA A 491 7.08 -31.38 -5.13
N LEU A 492 6.47 -32.55 -4.94
CA LEU A 492 5.04 -32.76 -5.19
C LEU A 492 4.15 -31.90 -4.28
N ILE A 493 4.59 -31.60 -3.05
CA ILE A 493 3.88 -30.65 -2.17
C ILE A 493 3.94 -29.24 -2.77
N ALA A 494 5.13 -28.79 -3.18
CA ALA A 494 5.35 -27.45 -3.74
C ALA A 494 4.63 -27.18 -5.07
N GLU A 495 4.18 -28.23 -5.77
CA GLU A 495 3.35 -28.13 -6.99
C GLU A 495 1.88 -27.81 -6.73
N GLY A 496 1.42 -27.89 -5.47
CA GLY A 496 0.02 -27.67 -5.10
C GLY A 496 -0.52 -26.31 -5.57
N SER A 497 -1.78 -26.26 -5.99
CA SER A 497 -2.37 -25.05 -6.57
C SER A 497 -2.42 -23.88 -5.60
N ASP A 498 -2.56 -24.16 -4.30
CA ASP A 498 -2.75 -23.15 -3.26
C ASP A 498 -1.57 -22.20 -3.12
N TRP A 499 -0.34 -22.67 -3.34
CA TRP A 499 0.83 -21.80 -3.29
C TRP A 499 0.70 -20.67 -4.31
N PHE A 500 0.18 -20.96 -5.50
CA PHE A 500 -0.03 -19.99 -6.57
C PHE A 500 -1.41 -19.32 -6.52
N TRP A 501 -2.19 -19.56 -5.46
CA TRP A 501 -3.48 -18.91 -5.22
C TRP A 501 -3.37 -17.82 -4.16
N TRP A 502 -2.66 -18.09 -3.07
CA TRP A 502 -2.64 -17.23 -1.88
C TRP A 502 -1.61 -16.10 -1.90
N PHE A 503 -0.69 -16.07 -2.87
CA PHE A 503 0.24 -14.95 -3.00
C PHE A 503 0.42 -14.48 -4.46
N GLY A 504 -0.16 -13.32 -4.77
CA GLY A 504 -0.13 -12.68 -6.09
C GLY A 504 -0.89 -11.34 -6.07
N ARG A 505 -0.88 -10.57 -7.17
CA ARG A 505 -1.54 -9.23 -7.18
C ARG A 505 -3.06 -9.28 -7.05
N SER A 506 -3.66 -10.41 -7.43
CA SER A 506 -5.10 -10.57 -7.56
C SER A 506 -5.80 -11.07 -6.30
N HIS A 507 -5.06 -11.60 -5.31
CA HIS A 507 -5.59 -12.20 -4.09
C HIS A 507 -4.69 -11.89 -2.88
N ASP A 508 -5.28 -11.47 -1.75
CA ASP A 508 -4.62 -11.24 -0.47
C ASP A 508 -5.35 -12.06 0.60
N SER A 509 -4.61 -12.98 1.22
CA SER A 509 -5.12 -13.88 2.27
C SER A 509 -5.08 -13.27 3.67
N GLY A 510 -4.45 -12.10 3.84
CA GLY A 510 -4.04 -11.54 5.12
C GLY A 510 -2.90 -12.31 5.80
N MET A 511 -2.38 -13.35 5.14
CA MET A 511 -1.41 -14.34 5.63
C MET A 511 -0.33 -14.65 4.57
N ASP A 512 -0.20 -13.84 3.51
CA ASP A 512 0.60 -14.12 2.30
C ASP A 512 2.06 -14.49 2.62
N GLN A 513 2.63 -13.90 3.67
CA GLN A 513 3.97 -14.21 4.15
C GLN A 513 4.12 -15.63 4.68
N ILE A 514 3.09 -16.17 5.34
CA ILE A 514 3.09 -17.55 5.82
C ILE A 514 3.05 -18.50 4.62
N TRP A 515 2.25 -18.17 3.59
CA TRP A 515 2.15 -18.95 2.36
C TRP A 515 3.46 -18.95 1.56
N ASP A 516 4.06 -17.78 1.34
CA ASP A 516 5.37 -17.65 0.69
C ASP A 516 6.47 -18.39 1.47
N SER A 517 6.48 -18.25 2.80
CA SER A 517 7.47 -18.93 3.66
C SER A 517 7.34 -20.45 3.63
N LEU A 518 6.11 -20.97 3.64
CA LEU A 518 5.83 -22.39 3.54
C LEU A 518 6.23 -22.96 2.18
N PHE A 519 5.84 -22.29 1.09
CA PHE A 519 6.23 -22.69 -0.26
C PHE A 519 7.76 -22.79 -0.38
N ARG A 520 8.49 -21.74 0.06
CA ARG A 520 9.95 -21.74 0.05
C ARG A 520 10.57 -22.74 1.03
N LEU A 521 9.89 -23.08 2.13
CA LEU A 521 10.33 -24.14 3.03
C LEU A 521 10.33 -25.50 2.32
N HIS A 522 9.25 -25.87 1.62
CA HIS A 522 9.20 -27.10 0.83
C HIS A 522 10.32 -27.13 -0.24
N LEU A 523 10.57 -26.01 -0.94
CA LEU A 523 11.69 -25.93 -1.87
C LEU A 523 13.06 -26.14 -1.21
N ARG A 524 13.29 -25.59 -0.01
CA ARG A 524 14.55 -25.81 0.74
C ARG A 524 14.67 -27.25 1.22
N ASN A 525 13.57 -27.87 1.63
CA ASN A 525 13.55 -29.26 2.09
C ASN A 525 13.98 -30.24 0.99
N ILE A 526 13.76 -29.92 -0.29
CA ILE A 526 14.29 -30.70 -1.43
C ILE A 526 15.83 -30.78 -1.36
N TYR A 527 16.51 -29.65 -1.16
CA TYR A 527 17.98 -29.59 -1.07
C TYR A 527 18.49 -30.24 0.22
N MET A 528 17.84 -29.95 1.35
CA MET A 528 18.25 -30.47 2.65
C MET A 528 18.10 -32.00 2.74
N SER A 529 17.04 -32.56 2.15
CA SER A 529 16.84 -34.02 2.06
C SER A 529 17.94 -34.70 1.23
N CYS A 530 18.51 -33.96 0.26
CA CYS A 530 19.67 -34.38 -0.53
C CYS A 530 21.02 -34.02 0.11
N GLN A 531 21.03 -33.59 1.38
CA GLN A 531 22.23 -33.18 2.14
C GLN A 531 23.04 -32.06 1.47
N GLN A 532 22.36 -31.16 0.74
CA GLN A 532 22.96 -29.99 0.11
C GLN A 532 22.45 -28.69 0.74
N PRO A 533 23.29 -27.64 0.83
CA PRO A 533 22.82 -26.34 1.27
C PRO A 533 21.84 -25.76 0.23
N PRO A 534 20.66 -25.26 0.63
CA PRO A 534 19.74 -24.61 -0.29
C PRO A 534 20.32 -23.30 -0.86
N PRO A 535 20.03 -22.95 -2.12
CA PRO A 535 20.43 -21.67 -2.70
C PRO A 535 19.95 -20.46 -1.88
N ALA A 536 20.79 -19.42 -1.77
CA ALA A 536 20.49 -18.21 -1.00
C ALA A 536 19.16 -17.55 -1.41
N ARG A 537 18.79 -17.63 -2.70
CA ARG A 537 17.53 -17.07 -3.22
C ARG A 537 16.26 -17.69 -2.62
N LEU A 538 16.31 -18.94 -2.11
CA LEU A 538 15.16 -19.56 -1.44
C LEU A 538 14.92 -19.00 -0.03
N TYR A 539 15.86 -18.25 0.53
CA TYR A 539 15.69 -17.52 1.77
C TYR A 539 15.11 -16.11 1.55
N GLN A 540 14.99 -15.67 0.30
CA GLN A 540 14.40 -14.38 -0.08
C GLN A 540 12.88 -14.55 -0.27
N PRO A 541 12.04 -13.71 0.35
CA PRO A 541 10.60 -13.71 0.10
C PRO A 541 10.25 -13.46 -1.37
N ILE A 542 9.30 -14.23 -1.93
CA ILE A 542 8.76 -14.00 -3.28
C ILE A 542 7.83 -12.79 -3.25
N VAL A 543 6.98 -12.75 -2.23
CA VAL A 543 6.07 -11.63 -1.97
C VAL A 543 6.88 -10.49 -1.42
N LYS A 544 7.05 -9.45 -2.24
CA LYS A 544 7.60 -8.18 -1.77
C LYS A 544 6.51 -7.45 -1.03
N GLU A 545 6.78 -7.07 0.20
CA GLU A 545 5.92 -6.12 0.90
C GLU A 545 5.73 -4.84 0.08
N ALA A 546 4.50 -4.30 0.10
CA ALA A 546 4.37 -2.87 0.26
C ALA A 546 5.00 -2.55 1.64
N GLU A 547 6.23 -2.03 1.64
CA GLU A 547 7.06 -1.66 2.80
C GLU A 547 6.36 -1.87 4.16
N SER A 548 6.50 -3.05 4.77
CA SER A 548 6.19 -3.21 6.19
C SER A 548 7.47 -3.02 7.01
N SER A 549 7.25 -2.81 8.31
CA SER A 549 8.19 -2.35 9.34
C SER A 549 9.41 -3.25 9.63
N ALA A 550 9.75 -4.20 8.76
CA ALA A 550 10.89 -5.12 8.91
C ALA A 550 12.25 -4.41 8.83
N SER A 551 12.29 -3.21 8.26
CA SER A 551 13.44 -2.32 8.39
C SER A 551 12.97 -0.89 8.50
N LYS A 552 13.74 -0.10 9.24
CA LYS A 552 13.58 1.34 9.36
C LYS A 552 14.89 1.99 8.94
N ARG A 553 14.81 3.01 8.09
CA ARG A 553 15.96 3.86 7.77
C ARG A 553 16.25 4.79 8.96
N PRO A 554 17.51 5.18 9.24
CA PRO A 554 17.79 6.21 10.22
C PRO A 554 17.02 7.50 9.90
N ASP A 555 16.29 8.05 10.88
CA ASP A 555 15.53 9.29 10.72
C ASP A 555 16.45 10.52 10.76
N ARG A 556 17.54 10.42 11.54
CA ARG A 556 18.57 11.46 11.74
C ARG A 556 19.87 10.83 12.24
N LYS A 557 20.94 11.64 12.34
CA LYS A 557 22.16 11.27 13.08
C LYS A 557 21.84 10.94 14.55
N ILE A 558 22.56 9.97 15.12
CA ILE A 558 22.42 9.53 16.51
C ILE A 558 23.75 9.55 17.25
N THR A 559 23.73 9.82 18.55
CA THR A 559 24.90 9.76 19.44
C THR A 559 24.53 9.06 20.76
N PRO A 560 24.24 7.74 20.72
CA PRO A 560 23.78 7.00 21.89
C PRO A 560 24.88 6.86 22.95
N LYS A 561 24.49 6.89 24.23
CA LYS A 561 25.42 6.67 25.35
C LYS A 561 25.81 5.20 25.44
N LEU A 562 27.11 4.92 25.44
CA LEU A 562 27.68 3.56 25.54
C LEU A 562 28.00 3.19 27.00
N ASN A 563 27.01 3.27 27.89
CA ASN A 563 27.19 3.05 29.34
C ASN A 563 26.49 1.77 29.86
N GLY A 564 26.07 0.88 28.97
CA GLY A 564 25.34 -0.35 29.31
C GLY A 564 23.84 -0.18 29.54
N VAL A 565 23.30 1.04 29.45
CA VAL A 565 21.86 1.30 29.47
C VAL A 565 21.40 1.76 28.09
N VAL A 566 20.40 1.08 27.52
CA VAL A 566 19.86 1.41 26.20
C VAL A 566 18.99 2.67 26.29
N ASP A 567 19.44 3.76 25.67
CA ASP A 567 18.64 4.98 25.49
C ASP A 567 17.63 4.78 24.34
N GLN A 568 16.41 4.41 24.70
CA GLN A 568 15.38 4.00 23.74
C GLN A 568 14.92 5.16 22.85
N GLU A 569 14.98 6.41 23.33
CA GLU A 569 14.61 7.59 22.58
C GLU A 569 15.66 7.91 21.50
N GLU A 570 16.95 7.81 21.85
CA GLU A 570 18.03 8.07 20.89
C GLU A 570 18.16 6.95 19.84
N TRP A 571 18.03 5.69 20.23
CA TRP A 571 18.02 4.56 19.28
C TRP A 571 16.77 4.55 18.39
N SER A 572 15.65 5.11 18.83
CA SER A 572 14.44 5.22 18.01
C SER A 572 14.66 6.07 16.75
N ALA A 573 15.60 7.00 16.77
CA ALA A 573 15.97 7.82 15.63
C ALA A 573 16.95 7.13 14.66
N GLY A 574 17.57 6.01 15.08
CA GLY A 574 18.45 5.19 14.26
C GLY A 574 17.68 4.28 13.30
N GLY A 575 18.41 3.70 12.36
CA GLY A 575 17.88 2.66 11.50
C GLY A 575 17.85 1.32 12.23
N TYR A 576 16.99 0.42 11.79
CA TYR A 576 17.03 -0.96 12.24
C TYR A 576 16.65 -1.93 11.14
N VAL A 577 17.11 -3.16 11.26
CA VAL A 577 16.61 -4.32 10.54
C VAL A 577 16.08 -5.30 11.58
N ASP A 578 14.78 -5.56 11.53
CA ASP A 578 14.10 -6.57 12.35
C ASP A 578 14.23 -7.92 11.66
N VAL A 579 15.10 -8.75 12.23
CA VAL A 579 15.44 -10.07 11.72
C VAL A 579 14.26 -11.03 11.95
N THR A 580 13.43 -10.75 12.96
CA THR A 580 12.22 -11.53 13.26
C THR A 580 11.03 -11.18 12.39
N ALA A 581 10.93 -9.97 11.84
CA ALA A 581 9.80 -9.57 10.99
C ALA A 581 9.71 -10.37 9.68
N LEU A 582 10.80 -11.01 9.25
CA LEU A 582 10.86 -11.88 8.07
C LEU A 582 10.46 -13.34 8.33
N PHE A 583 10.28 -13.72 9.61
CA PHE A 583 9.81 -15.02 10.03
C PHE A 583 8.54 -14.83 10.85
N GLY A 584 7.38 -15.17 10.30
CA GLY A 584 6.10 -15.07 11.01
C GLY A 584 6.20 -15.62 12.44
N ALA A 585 5.48 -15.02 13.39
CA ALA A 585 5.59 -15.21 14.84
C ALA A 585 5.60 -16.66 15.38
N MET A 586 5.33 -17.66 14.53
CA MET A 586 5.34 -19.09 14.89
C MET A 586 6.67 -19.81 14.64
N HIS A 587 7.60 -19.17 13.92
CA HIS A 587 8.97 -19.63 13.83
C HIS A 587 9.86 -18.58 14.47
N PRO A 588 10.08 -18.60 15.81
CA PRO A 588 11.15 -17.79 16.38
C PRO A 588 12.43 -18.12 15.60
N PRO A 589 13.27 -17.13 15.24
CA PRO A 589 14.50 -17.41 14.53
C PRO A 589 15.24 -18.51 15.29
N LYS A 590 15.72 -19.53 14.57
CA LYS A 590 16.78 -20.37 15.14
C LYS A 590 18.04 -19.54 15.44
N GLY A 591 18.10 -18.34 14.86
CA GLY A 591 19.11 -17.31 15.04
C GLY A 591 19.28 -16.78 16.45
N ALA A 592 20.33 -15.99 16.61
CA ALA A 592 20.77 -15.43 17.87
C ALA A 592 20.30 -13.99 18.09
N VAL A 593 19.90 -13.30 17.02
CA VAL A 593 19.66 -11.85 16.99
C VAL A 593 18.24 -11.56 16.56
N ARG A 594 17.50 -10.79 17.36
CA ARG A 594 16.14 -10.31 17.07
C ARG A 594 16.15 -9.12 16.11
N ARG A 595 17.02 -8.14 16.38
CA ARG A 595 17.06 -6.87 15.65
C ARG A 595 18.48 -6.31 15.63
N ILE A 596 18.84 -5.72 14.50
CA ILE A 596 20.09 -4.95 14.35
C ILE A 596 19.70 -3.49 14.24
N TRP A 597 20.15 -2.67 15.16
CA TRP A 597 20.06 -1.22 15.04
C TRP A 597 21.38 -0.67 14.55
N PHE A 598 21.32 0.35 13.70
CA PHE A 598 22.47 1.05 13.18
C PHE A 598 22.19 2.54 13.03
N GLY A 599 23.21 3.35 13.22
CA GLY A 599 23.14 4.79 12.99
C GLY A 599 24.52 5.40 13.19
N HIS A 600 24.66 6.69 12.94
CA HIS A 600 25.97 7.33 12.99
C HIS A 600 25.91 8.77 13.48
N ASP A 601 27.01 9.24 14.05
CA ASP A 601 27.36 10.66 14.15
C ASP A 601 28.49 10.98 13.16
N ASP A 602 29.08 12.17 13.24
CA ASP A 602 30.12 12.60 12.31
C ASP A 602 31.41 11.77 12.33
N HIS A 603 31.62 10.90 13.33
CA HIS A 603 32.88 10.20 13.56
C HIS A 603 32.72 8.68 13.71
N ASN A 604 31.56 8.21 14.16
CA ASN A 604 31.34 6.84 14.59
C ASN A 604 30.12 6.20 13.92
N LEU A 605 30.28 4.93 13.54
CA LEU A 605 29.17 4.02 13.29
C LEU A 605 28.76 3.36 14.61
N TYR A 606 27.51 3.53 15.01
CA TYR A 606 26.89 2.89 16.17
C TYR A 606 26.13 1.64 15.72
N LEU A 607 26.39 0.52 16.40
CA LEU A 607 25.71 -0.75 16.17
C LEU A 607 25.13 -1.28 17.47
N ARG A 608 23.91 -1.83 17.38
CA ARG A 608 23.26 -2.53 18.48
C ARG A 608 22.60 -3.81 17.98
N PHE A 609 22.91 -4.93 18.63
CA PHE A 609 22.31 -6.23 18.35
C PHE A 609 21.44 -6.63 19.54
N ASP A 610 20.13 -6.69 19.34
CA ASP A 610 19.18 -7.21 20.32
C ASP A 610 19.24 -8.75 20.25
N LEU A 611 19.69 -9.40 21.31
CA LEU A 611 19.87 -10.86 21.34
C LEU A 611 18.57 -11.56 21.75
N ILE A 612 18.35 -12.78 21.26
CA ILE A 612 17.18 -13.60 21.62
C ILE A 612 17.50 -14.38 22.91
N GLY A 613 16.92 -13.96 24.04
CA GLY A 613 17.04 -14.66 25.33
C GLY A 613 16.30 -13.99 26.50
N GLY A 614 15.14 -14.54 26.87
CA GLY A 614 14.48 -14.30 28.16
C GLY A 614 14.71 -15.49 29.11
N ASP A 615 15.03 -15.21 30.37
CA ASP A 615 15.15 -16.10 31.55
C ASP A 615 16.00 -17.40 31.48
N VAL A 616 16.56 -17.77 30.34
CA VAL A 616 17.55 -18.87 30.21
C VAL A 616 18.87 -18.28 29.70
N ALA A 617 20.00 -18.74 30.28
CA ALA A 617 21.33 -18.21 30.01
C ALA A 617 21.57 -17.93 28.51
N PRO A 618 22.07 -16.73 28.13
CA PRO A 618 22.23 -16.36 26.72
C PRO A 618 23.10 -17.38 25.99
N ARG A 619 22.62 -17.87 24.84
CA ARG A 619 23.37 -18.78 23.95
C ARG A 619 24.76 -18.20 23.68
N ALA A 620 25.80 -19.03 23.72
CA ALA A 620 27.17 -18.62 23.45
C ALA A 620 27.35 -18.37 21.95
N VAL A 621 27.03 -17.16 21.50
CA VAL A 621 27.07 -16.77 20.09
C VAL A 621 28.28 -15.86 19.86
N GLU A 622 29.11 -16.22 18.89
CA GLU A 622 30.15 -15.34 18.36
C GLU A 622 29.58 -14.58 17.15
N LEU A 623 29.79 -13.26 17.10
CA LEU A 623 29.40 -12.43 15.95
C LEU A 623 30.64 -12.04 15.15
N GLU A 624 30.58 -12.30 13.85
CA GLU A 624 31.56 -11.82 12.88
C GLU A 624 30.89 -10.79 11.96
N MET A 625 31.38 -9.56 11.94
CA MET A 625 30.90 -8.51 11.05
C MET A 625 31.93 -8.26 9.95
N LEU A 626 31.48 -8.28 8.72
CA LEU A 626 32.26 -8.05 7.51
C LEU A 626 31.90 -6.68 6.95
N PHE A 627 32.92 -5.89 6.62
CA PHE A 627 32.77 -4.54 6.07
C PHE A 627 33.49 -4.40 4.73
N SER A 628 32.93 -3.61 3.82
CA SER A 628 33.58 -3.26 2.54
C SER A 628 34.81 -2.35 2.73
N ALA A 629 35.70 -2.30 1.73
CA ALA A 629 36.76 -1.30 1.63
C ALA A 629 36.24 0.03 1.07
N SER A 630 36.95 1.13 1.35
CA SER A 630 36.81 2.38 0.61
C SER A 630 37.18 2.16 -0.88
N PRO A 631 36.38 2.64 -1.84
CA PRO A 631 36.67 2.54 -3.26
C PRO A 631 38.00 3.18 -3.69
N GLY A 632 38.52 4.15 -2.92
CA GLY A 632 39.67 4.99 -3.30
C GLY A 632 41.06 4.48 -2.89
N ARG A 633 41.17 3.41 -2.10
CA ARG A 633 42.47 2.90 -1.57
C ARG A 633 42.97 1.59 -2.18
N GLY A 634 42.46 1.22 -3.36
CA GLY A 634 43.12 0.24 -4.23
C GLY A 634 44.34 0.89 -4.88
N GLY A 635 45.53 0.61 -4.36
CA GLY A 635 46.76 1.34 -4.67
C GLY A 635 47.09 1.47 -6.16
N ASP A 636 47.65 2.62 -6.50
CA ASP A 636 48.54 2.81 -7.65
C ASP A 636 49.63 1.74 -7.65
N GLY A 637 49.55 0.80 -8.59
CA GLY A 637 50.56 -0.22 -8.78
C GLY A 637 50.02 -1.49 -9.44
N ASP A 638 50.11 -1.51 -10.77
CA ASP A 638 49.92 -2.69 -11.63
C ASP A 638 48.47 -3.06 -12.01
N ALA A 639 47.86 -2.22 -12.86
CA ALA A 639 46.61 -2.50 -13.57
C ALA A 639 46.76 -3.56 -14.69
N SER A 640 47.71 -4.50 -14.59
CA SER A 640 47.97 -5.45 -15.67
C SER A 640 48.39 -6.85 -15.25
N ARG A 641 47.68 -7.51 -14.30
CA ARG A 641 47.51 -8.99 -14.29
C ARG A 641 46.60 -9.50 -13.16
N SER A 642 45.71 -10.43 -13.53
CA SER A 642 44.90 -11.33 -12.68
C SER A 642 43.60 -10.69 -12.11
N ARG A 643 42.39 -11.25 -12.20
CA ARG A 643 41.85 -12.51 -12.73
C ARG A 643 40.48 -12.23 -13.35
N LYS A 644 40.27 -12.61 -14.62
CA LYS A 644 38.92 -12.96 -15.11
C LYS A 644 38.51 -14.22 -14.34
N GLY A 645 37.50 -14.12 -13.49
CA GLY A 645 36.96 -15.25 -12.73
C GLY A 645 37.06 -15.11 -11.21
N SER A 646 36.29 -14.20 -10.64
CA SER A 646 35.57 -14.46 -9.39
C SER A 646 34.23 -13.77 -9.52
N GLY A 647 33.14 -14.54 -9.42
CA GLY A 647 31.82 -13.94 -9.23
C GLY A 647 31.87 -13.00 -8.04
N ARG A 648 31.03 -11.96 -8.03
CA ARG A 648 30.74 -11.21 -6.79
C ARG A 648 30.51 -12.23 -5.67
N SER A 649 31.07 -11.96 -4.48
CA SER A 649 30.84 -12.81 -3.31
C SER A 649 29.33 -12.99 -3.05
N ASP A 650 28.96 -14.06 -2.33
CA ASP A 650 27.57 -14.36 -1.97
C ASP A 650 26.90 -13.24 -1.12
N PHE A 651 27.68 -12.27 -0.61
CA PHE A 651 27.21 -11.13 0.20
C PHE A 651 26.92 -9.86 -0.60
N GLY A 652 27.21 -9.84 -1.90
CA GLY A 652 27.00 -8.66 -2.75
C GLY A 652 28.14 -7.62 -2.73
N PHE A 653 29.16 -7.78 -1.88
CA PHE A 653 30.38 -6.96 -1.86
C PHE A 653 31.61 -7.77 -1.43
N ASP A 654 32.83 -7.31 -1.74
CA ASP A 654 34.06 -7.96 -1.31
C ASP A 654 34.48 -7.47 0.09
N PRO A 655 34.50 -8.33 1.12
CA PRO A 655 34.80 -7.93 2.48
C PRO A 655 36.30 -7.61 2.64
N ALA A 656 36.59 -6.44 3.19
CA ALA A 656 37.95 -5.95 3.42
C ALA A 656 38.34 -5.91 4.90
N PHE A 657 37.36 -5.66 5.77
CA PHE A 657 37.56 -5.65 7.22
C PHE A 657 36.63 -6.65 7.90
N ARG A 658 37.14 -7.27 8.96
CA ARG A 658 36.43 -8.21 9.81
C ARG A 658 36.49 -7.70 11.24
N LEU A 659 35.33 -7.51 11.86
CA LEU A 659 35.18 -7.24 13.28
C LEU A 659 34.64 -8.48 13.97
N THR A 660 35.40 -9.07 14.90
CA THR A 660 34.92 -10.20 15.70
C THR A 660 34.51 -9.72 17.09
N ALA A 661 33.32 -10.10 17.54
CA ALA A 661 32.85 -9.93 18.90
C ALA A 661 32.84 -11.28 19.61
N ARG A 662 33.74 -11.46 20.59
CA ARG A 662 33.87 -12.67 21.40
C ARG A 662 33.58 -12.40 22.85
N ARG A 663 32.84 -13.30 23.48
CA ARG A 663 32.51 -13.21 24.89
C ARG A 663 33.71 -13.64 25.74
N ASP A 664 34.12 -12.78 26.67
CA ASP A 664 35.17 -13.06 27.65
C ASP A 664 34.69 -12.59 29.03
N GLY A 665 34.26 -13.53 29.87
CA GLY A 665 33.58 -13.23 31.13
C GLY A 665 32.23 -12.51 30.94
N GLY A 666 32.08 -11.34 31.58
CA GLY A 666 30.87 -10.51 31.56
C GLY A 666 30.88 -9.38 30.52
N GLU A 667 31.82 -9.36 29.58
CA GLU A 667 31.91 -8.35 28.50
C GLU A 667 32.21 -9.02 27.15
N PHE A 668 32.01 -8.29 26.05
CA PHE A 668 32.50 -8.71 24.73
C PHE A 668 33.78 -7.97 24.38
N GLN A 669 34.82 -8.72 24.01
CA GLN A 669 36.02 -8.18 23.38
C GLN A 669 35.77 -8.04 21.88
N LEU A 670 36.02 -6.84 21.35
CA LEU A 670 35.87 -6.49 19.94
C LEU A 670 37.25 -6.35 19.31
N GLU A 671 37.51 -7.03 18.19
CA GLU A 671 38.74 -6.90 17.41
C GLU A 671 38.44 -6.66 15.94
N LEU A 672 38.85 -5.50 15.41
CA LEU A 672 38.79 -5.17 13.98
C LEU A 672 40.12 -5.50 13.30
N ARG A 673 40.08 -6.35 12.28
CA ARG A 673 41.23 -6.79 11.50
C ARG A 673 40.99 -6.64 10.01
N GLU A 674 42.07 -6.49 9.27
CA GLU A 674 42.05 -6.43 7.82
C GLU A 674 42.16 -7.83 7.22
N MET A 675 41.35 -8.12 6.20
CA MET A 675 41.25 -9.48 5.61
C MET A 675 42.25 -9.73 4.47
N ARG A 676 43.12 -8.77 4.13
CA ARG A 676 44.11 -8.92 3.06
C ARG A 676 45.16 -10.00 3.40
N PRO A 677 45.59 -10.86 2.44
CA PRO A 677 46.54 -11.95 2.71
C PRO A 677 47.88 -11.52 3.34
N ALA A 678 48.34 -10.30 3.04
CA ALA A 678 49.57 -9.73 3.59
C ALA A 678 49.47 -9.29 5.06
N ALA A 679 48.26 -9.24 5.64
CA ALA A 679 48.00 -8.81 7.01
C ALA A 679 47.84 -9.97 8.01
N ALA A 680 47.98 -11.23 7.56
CA ALA A 680 47.89 -12.41 8.43
C ALA A 680 49.03 -12.40 9.47
N GLY A 681 48.72 -12.00 10.71
CA GLY A 681 49.66 -11.89 11.84
C GLY A 681 49.90 -10.47 12.37
N ALA A 682 49.32 -9.43 11.75
CA ALA A 682 49.39 -8.05 12.24
C ALA A 682 48.50 -7.81 13.49
N PRO A 683 48.83 -6.84 14.36
CA PRO A 683 47.94 -6.42 15.45
C PRO A 683 46.61 -5.86 14.91
N PRO A 684 45.50 -5.92 15.69
CA PRO A 684 44.20 -5.41 15.25
C PRO A 684 44.25 -3.90 14.98
N ARG A 685 43.55 -3.42 13.95
CA ARG A 685 43.48 -1.97 13.62
C ARG A 685 42.74 -1.19 14.70
N TRP A 686 41.78 -1.84 15.34
CA TRP A 686 41.02 -1.29 16.44
C TRP A 686 40.60 -2.43 17.36
N ALA A 687 40.66 -2.17 18.67
CA ALA A 687 40.15 -3.07 19.69
C ALA A 687 39.26 -2.26 20.64
N GLY A 688 38.16 -2.85 21.05
CA GLY A 688 37.18 -2.22 21.93
C GLY A 688 36.56 -3.23 22.87
N ARG A 689 35.74 -2.72 23.78
CA ARG A 689 34.90 -3.54 24.66
C ARG A 689 33.46 -3.11 24.51
N ALA A 690 32.54 -4.05 24.62
CA ALA A 690 31.11 -3.77 24.68
C ALA A 690 30.52 -4.30 25.99
N SER A 691 29.68 -3.49 26.63
CA SER A 691 28.95 -3.87 27.83
C SER A 691 27.83 -4.85 27.49
N THR A 692 27.56 -5.80 28.39
CA THR A 692 26.42 -6.72 28.25
C THR A 692 25.24 -6.33 29.13
N GLY A 693 24.08 -6.16 28.49
CA GLY A 693 22.75 -6.14 29.09
C GLY A 693 21.80 -6.99 28.24
N GLU A 694 20.60 -6.49 27.92
CA GLU A 694 19.65 -7.13 26.97
C GLU A 694 20.09 -7.04 25.49
N ALA A 695 21.14 -6.25 25.19
CA ALA A 695 21.66 -6.04 23.85
C ALA A 695 23.19 -5.86 23.85
N LEU A 696 23.83 -6.20 22.73
CA LEU A 696 25.23 -5.87 22.45
C LEU A 696 25.30 -4.51 21.76
N VAL A 697 25.94 -3.51 22.39
CA VAL A 697 26.00 -2.13 21.87
C VAL A 697 27.45 -1.62 21.84
N PHE A 698 27.87 -1.05 20.71
CA PHE A 698 29.21 -0.47 20.57
C PHE A 698 29.28 0.55 19.42
N ALA A 699 30.38 1.29 19.38
CA ALA A 699 30.72 2.21 18.29
C ALA A 699 32.03 1.80 17.63
N VAL A 700 32.09 1.94 16.31
CA VAL A 700 33.31 1.76 15.51
C VAL A 700 33.61 3.07 14.80
N PRO A 701 34.80 3.67 14.99
CA PRO A 701 35.19 4.88 14.27
C PRO A 701 35.30 4.61 12.77
N PHE A 702 34.78 5.50 11.92
CA PHE A 702 34.88 5.36 10.46
C PHE A 702 36.34 5.33 9.97
N GLU A 703 37.24 6.04 10.65
CA GLU A 703 38.69 6.02 10.41
C GLU A 703 39.29 4.60 10.58
N ALA A 704 38.83 3.86 11.60
CA ALA A 704 39.28 2.49 11.85
C ALA A 704 38.82 1.51 10.77
N LEU A 705 37.64 1.75 10.20
CA LEU A 705 37.09 1.05 9.03
C LEU A 705 37.73 1.49 7.71
N GLY A 706 38.69 2.42 7.76
CA GLY A 706 39.44 2.89 6.59
C GLY A 706 38.57 3.55 5.52
N GLN A 707 37.47 4.19 5.93
CA GLN A 707 36.52 4.88 5.05
C GLN A 707 36.78 6.39 5.05
N ASP A 708 36.62 7.02 3.89
CA ASP A 708 36.66 8.46 3.71
C ASP A 708 35.22 9.06 3.74
N PRO A 709 35.04 10.36 4.08
CA PRO A 709 33.72 10.99 4.12
C PRO A 709 32.98 10.90 2.77
N GLY A 710 31.73 10.43 2.82
CA GLY A 710 30.92 10.17 1.62
C GLY A 710 31.05 8.77 1.03
N ASP A 711 31.97 7.93 1.54
CA ASP A 711 32.07 6.53 1.14
C ASP A 711 30.83 5.73 1.54
N ARG A 712 30.52 4.71 0.72
CA ARG A 712 29.50 3.71 1.02
C ARG A 712 30.13 2.51 1.71
N LEU A 713 29.85 2.36 3.00
CA LEU A 713 30.25 1.23 3.82
C LEU A 713 29.13 0.17 3.79
N GLU A 714 29.43 -1.01 3.24
CA GLU A 714 28.54 -2.17 3.29
C GLU A 714 28.91 -3.07 4.46
N MET A 715 27.91 -3.64 5.13
CA MET A 715 28.08 -4.49 6.30
C MET A 715 27.19 -5.73 6.24
N VAL A 716 27.76 -6.90 6.57
CA VAL A 716 27.01 -8.12 6.91
C VAL A 716 27.55 -8.65 8.22
N ALA A 717 26.67 -9.10 9.11
CA ALA A 717 27.01 -9.87 10.30
C ALA A 717 26.66 -11.35 10.10
N LEU A 718 27.51 -12.21 10.66
CA LEU A 718 27.36 -13.67 10.67
C LEU A 718 27.36 -14.12 12.13
N ALA A 719 26.35 -14.90 12.51
CA ALA A 719 26.27 -15.51 13.82
C ALA A 719 26.78 -16.95 13.78
N TYR A 720 27.67 -17.29 14.71
CA TYR A 720 28.27 -18.62 14.83
C TYR A 720 27.88 -19.30 16.12
N GLU A 721 27.57 -20.60 16.02
CA GLU A 721 27.36 -21.50 17.15
C GLU A 721 28.22 -22.76 16.96
N GLY A 722 29.06 -23.09 17.95
CA GLY A 722 29.98 -24.23 17.85
C GLY A 722 30.94 -24.18 16.65
N GLY A 723 31.27 -22.98 16.15
CA GLY A 723 32.13 -22.77 14.98
C GLY A 723 31.46 -22.96 13.61
N LYS A 724 30.14 -23.15 13.55
CA LYS A 724 29.37 -23.22 12.30
C LYS A 724 28.48 -21.97 12.15
N PRO A 725 28.37 -21.39 10.94
CA PRO A 725 27.46 -20.27 10.72
C PRO A 725 26.02 -20.78 10.84
N VAL A 726 25.22 -20.12 11.67
CA VAL A 726 23.81 -20.48 11.89
C VAL A 726 22.86 -19.42 11.34
N GLU A 727 23.34 -18.20 11.12
CA GLU A 727 22.52 -17.06 10.69
C GLU A 727 23.36 -15.98 9.98
N GLN A 728 22.78 -15.37 8.94
CA GLN A 728 23.30 -14.16 8.28
C GLN A 728 22.38 -12.98 8.57
N LEU A 729 22.98 -11.81 8.78
CA LEU A 729 22.36 -10.61 9.31
C LEU A 729 22.82 -9.38 8.48
N PRO A 730 21.96 -8.74 7.67
CA PRO A 730 20.56 -9.07 7.43
C PRO A 730 20.39 -10.40 6.66
N PRO A 731 19.21 -11.06 6.74
CA PRO A 731 18.94 -12.32 6.02
C PRO A 731 19.09 -12.21 4.49
N THR A 732 18.99 -10.99 3.95
CA THR A 732 19.18 -10.69 2.53
C THR A 732 19.98 -9.40 2.35
N GLY A 733 20.98 -9.41 1.47
CA GLY A 733 21.80 -8.23 1.16
C GLY A 733 22.76 -7.86 2.27
N SER A 734 23.07 -6.58 2.36
CA SER A 734 23.96 -5.95 3.34
C SER A 734 23.33 -4.67 3.88
N ILE A 735 23.73 -4.26 5.09
CA ILE A 735 23.40 -2.94 5.62
C ILE A 735 24.39 -1.95 5.01
N ALA A 736 23.88 -1.04 4.19
CA ALA A 736 24.66 0.06 3.63
C ALA A 736 24.58 1.27 4.57
N VAL A 737 25.73 1.85 4.92
CA VAL A 737 25.85 3.07 5.71
C VAL A 737 26.74 4.04 4.94
N ARG A 738 26.27 5.26 4.69
CA ARG A 738 27.12 6.32 4.13
C ARG A 738 27.95 6.94 5.25
N VAL A 739 29.26 7.07 5.04
CA VAL A 739 30.15 7.72 6.01
C VAL A 739 29.84 9.23 6.05
N PRO A 740 29.52 9.79 7.23
CA PRO A 740 29.15 11.18 7.36
C PRO A 740 30.30 12.11 7.00
N GLY A 741 29.93 13.16 6.28
CA GLY A 741 30.79 14.25 5.91
C GLY A 741 29.94 15.34 5.33
N ASP A 742 30.30 16.58 5.60
CA ASP A 742 29.79 17.71 4.84
C ASP A 742 30.16 17.50 3.37
N GLY A 743 29.25 16.93 2.58
CA GLY A 743 29.20 17.16 1.13
C GLY A 743 29.02 18.66 0.80
N SER A 744 28.92 19.51 1.82
CA SER A 744 28.73 20.95 1.80
C SER A 744 29.99 21.78 2.03
N GLN A 745 31.20 21.21 2.02
CA GLN A 745 32.44 22.00 2.02
C GLN A 745 33.22 21.95 0.69
N GLY A 746 32.63 21.40 -0.38
CA GLY A 746 33.31 21.34 -1.68
C GLY A 746 32.43 21.29 -2.93
N GLY A 747 31.10 21.25 -2.82
CA GLY A 747 30.22 21.37 -3.99
C GLY A 747 30.29 22.80 -4.53
N GLU A 748 30.99 23.00 -5.65
CA GLU A 748 31.00 24.26 -6.37
C GLU A 748 29.59 24.85 -6.48
N ASN A 749 29.51 26.17 -6.32
CA ASN A 749 28.33 27.02 -6.41
C ASN A 749 27.75 27.00 -7.84
N ARG A 750 27.33 25.83 -8.32
CA ARG A 750 26.88 25.63 -9.70
C ARG A 750 25.43 26.10 -9.84
N PRO A 751 25.12 26.93 -10.85
CA PRO A 751 23.75 27.28 -11.19
C PRO A 751 22.85 26.06 -11.39
N LEU A 752 21.83 25.90 -10.55
CA LEU A 752 20.75 24.92 -10.76
C LEU A 752 19.87 25.29 -11.96
N LYS A 753 19.39 24.27 -12.68
CA LYS A 753 18.31 24.36 -13.66
C LYS A 753 16.99 23.98 -12.99
N ILE A 754 16.05 24.92 -12.94
CA ILE A 754 14.81 24.77 -12.18
C ILE A 754 13.62 24.97 -13.12
N LEU A 755 12.73 23.98 -13.18
CA LEU A 755 11.45 24.10 -13.86
C LEU A 755 10.34 24.32 -12.84
N VAL A 756 9.70 25.49 -12.86
CA VAL A 756 8.53 25.76 -12.04
C VAL A 756 7.28 25.45 -12.86
N VAL A 757 6.46 24.51 -12.40
CA VAL A 757 5.21 24.13 -13.07
C VAL A 757 4.04 24.63 -12.22
N SER A 758 3.16 25.42 -12.84
CA SER A 758 2.02 26.03 -12.13
C SER A 758 0.80 26.20 -13.04
N ALA A 759 -0.39 26.02 -12.48
CA ALA A 759 -1.64 26.30 -13.16
C ALA A 759 -1.94 27.81 -13.27
N GLU A 760 -1.31 28.65 -12.44
CA GLU A 760 -1.48 30.12 -12.42
C GLU A 760 -0.12 30.82 -12.37
N VAL A 761 0.04 31.90 -13.13
CA VAL A 761 1.26 32.72 -13.14
C VAL A 761 0.89 34.17 -13.45
N ALA A 762 1.22 35.09 -12.54
CA ALA A 762 1.06 36.52 -12.78
C ALA A 762 2.14 37.03 -13.76
N PRO A 763 1.82 37.91 -14.73
CA PRO A 763 0.52 38.57 -14.95
C PRO A 763 -0.42 37.87 -15.96
N PHE A 764 -0.11 36.64 -16.38
CA PHE A 764 -0.81 35.97 -17.48
C PHE A 764 -2.19 35.43 -17.09
N ALA A 765 -2.26 34.68 -15.98
CA ALA A 765 -3.51 34.14 -15.45
C ALA A 765 -3.43 34.04 -13.92
N LYS A 766 -4.41 34.61 -13.23
CA LYS A 766 -4.41 34.76 -11.77
C LYS A 766 -5.82 34.59 -11.20
N VAL A 767 -5.95 33.69 -10.24
CA VAL A 767 -7.13 33.49 -9.39
C VAL A 767 -6.76 33.70 -7.92
N GLY A 768 -5.62 33.16 -7.49
CA GLY A 768 -5.17 33.18 -6.09
C GLY A 768 -3.75 33.71 -5.88
N GLY A 769 -3.22 33.45 -4.67
CA GLY A 769 -1.86 33.83 -4.29
C GLY A 769 -0.77 32.98 -4.96
N LEU A 770 -1.12 31.78 -5.45
CA LEU A 770 -0.25 30.91 -6.24
C LEU A 770 0.36 31.66 -7.43
N ALA A 771 -0.46 32.42 -8.17
CA ALA A 771 -0.02 33.18 -9.34
C ALA A 771 1.08 34.19 -9.01
N ASP A 772 0.99 34.84 -7.84
CA ASP A 772 1.99 35.81 -7.40
C ASP A 772 3.32 35.13 -7.02
N VAL A 773 3.26 33.97 -6.38
CA VAL A 773 4.45 33.15 -6.09
C VAL A 773 5.11 32.70 -7.39
N ALA A 774 4.35 32.10 -8.29
CA ALA A 774 4.87 31.60 -9.56
C ALA A 774 5.34 32.71 -10.51
N GLY A 775 4.88 33.95 -10.33
CA GLY A 775 5.35 35.12 -11.10
C GLY A 775 6.60 35.80 -10.52
N ALA A 776 6.84 35.69 -9.21
CA ALA A 776 7.88 36.47 -8.54
C ALA A 776 9.06 35.64 -8.01
N LEU A 777 8.82 34.44 -7.45
CA LEU A 777 9.90 33.55 -7.00
C LEU A 777 10.90 33.21 -8.14
N PRO A 778 10.46 32.93 -9.39
CA PRO A 778 11.39 32.68 -10.49
C PRO A 778 12.32 33.86 -10.81
N LYS A 779 11.84 35.10 -10.68
CA LYS A 779 12.68 36.30 -10.88
C LYS A 779 13.79 36.35 -9.83
N ALA A 780 13.46 36.11 -8.57
CA ALA A 780 14.42 36.14 -7.46
C ALA A 780 15.48 35.03 -7.60
N LEU A 781 15.06 33.80 -7.92
CA LEU A 781 15.97 32.68 -8.16
C LEU A 781 16.90 32.94 -9.36
N ARG A 782 16.40 33.55 -10.43
CA ARG A 782 17.22 33.91 -11.60
C ARG A 782 18.19 35.05 -11.30
N ALA A 783 17.80 36.01 -10.47
CA ALA A 783 18.70 37.06 -9.97
C ALA A 783 19.83 36.50 -9.10
N MET A 784 19.64 35.34 -8.46
CA MET A 784 20.68 34.59 -7.74
C MET A 784 21.59 33.76 -8.66
N GLY A 785 21.35 33.75 -9.97
CA GLY A 785 22.21 33.10 -10.97
C GLY A 785 21.74 31.73 -11.45
N HIS A 786 20.56 31.24 -11.05
CA HIS A 786 20.01 29.95 -11.49
C HIS A 786 19.31 30.04 -12.87
N ASP A 787 19.30 28.96 -13.65
CA ASP A 787 18.51 28.88 -14.89
C ASP A 787 17.08 28.42 -14.57
N VAL A 788 16.21 29.40 -14.33
CA VAL A 788 14.80 29.15 -13.97
C VAL A 788 13.91 29.34 -15.19
N ARG A 789 13.03 28.37 -15.43
CA ARG A 789 11.98 28.41 -16.45
C ARG A 789 10.63 28.06 -15.84
N VAL A 790 9.56 28.64 -16.38
CA VAL A 790 8.20 28.46 -15.86
C VAL A 790 7.32 27.78 -16.91
N VAL A 791 6.37 26.95 -16.50
CA VAL A 791 5.41 26.30 -17.39
C VAL A 791 4.00 26.50 -16.85
N MET A 792 3.07 26.89 -17.74
CA MET A 792 1.65 27.00 -17.43
C MET A 792 0.76 26.62 -18.62
N PRO A 793 -0.54 26.37 -18.41
CA PRO A 793 -1.48 26.20 -19.52
C PRO A 793 -1.70 27.51 -20.28
N ARG A 794 -1.90 27.43 -21.60
CA ARG A 794 -2.33 28.58 -22.41
C ARG A 794 -3.85 28.74 -22.32
N TYR A 795 -4.34 29.44 -21.30
CA TYR A 795 -5.76 29.75 -21.21
C TYR A 795 -6.21 30.69 -22.34
N GLY A 796 -7.46 30.55 -22.80
CA GLY A 796 -8.04 31.38 -23.85
C GLY A 796 -8.03 32.88 -23.55
N SER A 797 -8.00 33.26 -22.27
CA SER A 797 -7.89 34.66 -21.81
C SER A 797 -6.49 35.26 -21.97
N ILE A 798 -5.47 34.45 -22.27
CA ILE A 798 -4.09 34.91 -22.46
C ILE A 798 -3.94 35.41 -23.90
N ASP A 799 -3.66 36.70 -24.04
CA ASP A 799 -3.44 37.37 -25.31
C ASP A 799 -2.01 37.13 -25.82
N VAL A 800 -1.90 36.43 -26.95
CA VAL A 800 -0.63 36.04 -27.59
C VAL A 800 0.15 37.26 -28.06
N ASP A 801 -0.52 38.26 -28.62
CA ASP A 801 0.13 39.45 -29.20
C ASP A 801 0.61 40.39 -28.09
N LYS A 802 -0.25 40.62 -27.07
CA LYS A 802 0.08 41.44 -25.90
C LYS A 802 1.34 40.94 -25.20
N TYR A 803 1.49 39.62 -25.06
CA TYR A 803 2.61 38.99 -24.38
C TYR A 803 3.73 38.51 -25.32
N ARG A 804 3.60 38.74 -26.64
CA ARG A 804 4.58 38.36 -27.67
C ARG A 804 4.95 36.88 -27.63
N LEU A 805 3.95 36.02 -27.45
CA LEU A 805 4.16 34.57 -27.38
C LEU A 805 4.47 34.03 -28.77
N HIS A 806 5.51 33.21 -28.88
CA HIS A 806 5.91 32.60 -30.15
C HIS A 806 6.05 31.09 -29.99
N ARG A 807 5.64 30.33 -31.00
CA ARG A 807 5.66 28.87 -30.96
C ARG A 807 7.09 28.35 -31.07
N VAL A 808 7.47 27.45 -30.16
CA VAL A 808 8.81 26.86 -30.07
C VAL A 808 8.79 25.34 -30.27
N VAL A 809 7.67 24.68 -29.96
CA VAL A 809 7.42 23.28 -30.31
C VAL A 809 6.03 23.21 -30.93
N SER A 810 5.89 22.49 -32.04
CA SER A 810 4.62 22.24 -32.70
C SER A 810 4.32 20.74 -32.65
N ASP A 811 3.05 20.38 -32.51
CA ASP A 811 2.58 18.99 -32.62
C ASP A 811 3.25 18.02 -31.62
N LEU A 812 3.47 18.48 -30.39
CA LEU A 812 3.99 17.65 -29.29
C LEU A 812 2.97 16.56 -28.97
N GLY A 813 3.29 15.30 -29.24
CA GLY A 813 2.44 14.16 -28.90
C GLY A 813 2.44 13.89 -27.40
N VAL A 814 1.37 14.27 -26.70
CA VAL A 814 1.23 14.07 -25.25
C VAL A 814 0.37 12.84 -24.99
N PRO A 815 0.90 11.79 -24.33
CA PRO A 815 0.09 10.63 -23.97
C PRO A 815 -1.03 10.99 -22.98
N LEU A 816 -2.26 10.64 -23.31
CA LEU A 816 -3.40 10.68 -22.38
C LEU A 816 -4.12 9.34 -22.49
N ALA A 817 -3.97 8.50 -21.46
CA ALA A 817 -4.19 7.06 -21.58
C ALA A 817 -3.44 6.48 -22.80
N HIS A 818 -4.11 5.71 -23.66
CA HIS A 818 -3.51 5.08 -24.84
C HIS A 818 -3.57 5.95 -26.12
N GLN A 819 -3.94 7.22 -26.02
CA GLN A 819 -4.07 8.10 -27.19
C GLN A 819 -3.13 9.31 -27.07
N PRO A 820 -2.28 9.58 -28.08
CA PRO A 820 -1.53 10.82 -28.13
C PRO A 820 -2.47 11.98 -28.47
N VAL A 821 -2.45 13.03 -27.64
CA VAL A 821 -3.16 14.29 -27.87
C VAL A 821 -2.12 15.37 -28.13
N ASN A 822 -2.26 16.09 -29.25
CA ASN A 822 -1.23 17.04 -29.68
C ASN A 822 -1.29 18.33 -28.85
N ALA A 823 -0.11 18.89 -28.54
CA ALA A 823 0.07 20.19 -27.90
C ALA A 823 1.00 21.07 -28.74
N ASP A 824 0.75 22.37 -28.75
CA ASP A 824 1.77 23.35 -29.15
C ASP A 824 2.40 23.95 -27.89
N VAL A 825 3.68 24.28 -27.94
CA VAL A 825 4.39 24.97 -26.85
C VAL A 825 4.78 26.36 -27.33
N LEU A 826 4.29 27.39 -26.65
CA LEU A 826 4.65 28.78 -26.92
C LEU A 826 5.59 29.29 -25.85
N GLU A 827 6.56 30.11 -26.22
CA GLU A 827 7.48 30.78 -25.32
C GLU A 827 7.13 32.27 -25.18
N GLY A 828 7.19 32.75 -23.94
CA GLY A 828 7.11 34.16 -23.56
C GLY A 828 8.12 34.50 -22.47
N ARG A 829 7.94 35.66 -21.82
CA ARG A 829 8.82 36.10 -20.72
C ARG A 829 8.06 36.67 -19.52
N ILE A 830 8.49 36.31 -18.31
CA ILE A 830 8.12 36.99 -17.07
C ILE A 830 9.20 38.06 -16.77
N GLY A 831 8.77 39.31 -16.60
CA GLY A 831 9.69 40.43 -16.42
C GLY A 831 10.66 40.55 -17.61
N GLU A 832 11.89 40.96 -17.36
CA GLU A 832 12.87 41.11 -18.44
C GLU A 832 13.46 39.79 -18.92
N ASN A 833 13.65 38.79 -18.04
CA ASN A 833 14.64 37.72 -18.29
C ASN A 833 14.22 36.28 -17.97
N VAL A 834 13.02 36.00 -17.42
CA VAL A 834 12.62 34.62 -17.07
C VAL A 834 11.80 33.99 -18.22
N PRO A 835 12.26 32.91 -18.87
CA PRO A 835 11.48 32.20 -19.88
C PRO A 835 10.24 31.54 -19.26
N ILE A 836 9.10 31.65 -19.93
CA ILE A 836 7.88 30.93 -19.59
C ILE A 836 7.33 30.21 -20.83
N TYR A 837 6.93 28.95 -20.65
CA TYR A 837 6.32 28.12 -21.67
C TYR A 837 4.82 27.93 -21.40
N PHE A 838 4.04 27.99 -22.47
CA PHE A 838 2.60 27.83 -22.45
C PHE A 838 2.22 26.57 -23.21
N ILE A 839 1.57 25.62 -22.53
CA ILE A 839 1.01 24.42 -23.17
C ILE A 839 -0.32 24.81 -23.81
N GLU A 840 -0.34 24.89 -25.13
CA GLU A 840 -1.51 25.23 -25.94
C GLU A 840 -2.23 23.97 -26.41
N ASN A 841 -3.49 23.87 -25.99
CA ASN A 841 -4.45 22.92 -26.51
C ASN A 841 -5.84 23.57 -26.47
N GLN A 842 -6.44 23.77 -27.64
CA GLN A 842 -7.70 24.51 -27.77
C GLN A 842 -8.86 23.81 -27.04
N GLN A 843 -8.87 22.48 -27.02
CA GLN A 843 -9.93 21.70 -26.38
C GLN A 843 -9.90 21.83 -24.85
N PHE A 844 -8.72 21.81 -24.23
CA PHE A 844 -8.59 21.83 -22.77
C PHE A 844 -8.47 23.24 -22.17
N PHE A 845 -7.78 24.17 -22.85
CA PHE A 845 -7.45 25.48 -22.27
C PHE A 845 -8.03 26.67 -23.04
N GLY A 846 -8.58 26.47 -24.25
CA GLY A 846 -9.26 27.51 -25.03
C GLY A 846 -10.65 27.93 -24.51
N ARG A 847 -11.02 27.55 -23.29
CA ARG A 847 -12.36 27.78 -22.69
C ARG A 847 -12.38 29.03 -21.81
N GLU A 848 -13.58 29.55 -21.55
CA GLU A 848 -13.79 30.68 -20.63
C GLU A 848 -13.74 30.19 -19.18
N GLY A 849 -12.70 30.59 -18.44
CA GLY A 849 -12.45 30.17 -17.05
C GLY A 849 -11.27 29.21 -16.88
N MET A 850 -10.73 29.13 -15.66
CA MET A 850 -9.53 28.34 -15.35
C MET A 850 -9.85 26.98 -14.71
N TYR A 851 -10.84 26.93 -13.81
CA TYR A 851 -11.20 25.76 -12.98
C TYR A 851 -12.71 25.50 -12.96
N GLY A 852 -13.11 24.34 -12.48
CA GLY A 852 -14.51 23.97 -12.24
C GLY A 852 -15.17 23.28 -13.43
N PHE A 853 -14.38 22.73 -14.34
CA PHE A 853 -14.90 21.93 -15.45
C PHE A 853 -15.00 20.47 -15.03
N TRP A 854 -15.93 19.75 -15.66
CA TRP A 854 -16.19 18.33 -15.37
C TRP A 854 -15.00 17.41 -15.72
N ASP A 855 -14.11 17.87 -16.61
CA ASP A 855 -12.92 17.17 -17.11
C ASP A 855 -11.61 17.74 -16.53
N ASP A 856 -11.65 18.41 -15.38
CA ASP A 856 -10.46 19.01 -14.75
C ASP A 856 -9.36 17.97 -14.46
N ASP A 857 -9.70 16.72 -14.18
CA ASP A 857 -8.72 15.65 -14.03
C ASP A 857 -7.94 15.40 -15.33
N ALA A 858 -8.64 15.24 -16.45
CA ALA A 858 -8.02 15.07 -17.76
C ALA A 858 -7.19 16.29 -18.17
N ARG A 859 -7.70 17.51 -17.93
CA ARG A 859 -7.00 18.78 -18.26
C ARG A 859 -5.65 18.86 -17.56
N PHE A 860 -5.61 18.60 -16.25
CA PHE A 860 -4.38 18.77 -15.46
C PHE A 860 -3.45 17.56 -15.50
N ILE A 861 -3.95 16.36 -15.80
CA ILE A 861 -3.11 15.22 -16.21
C ILE A 861 -2.41 15.53 -17.53
N TYR A 862 -3.17 15.97 -18.54
CA TYR A 862 -2.65 16.34 -19.84
C TYR A 862 -1.59 17.46 -19.71
N PHE A 863 -1.86 18.50 -18.93
CA PHE A 863 -0.90 19.56 -18.65
C PHE A 863 0.38 19.03 -17.97
N SER A 864 0.23 18.21 -16.94
CA SER A 864 1.35 17.63 -16.20
C SER A 864 2.22 16.75 -17.09
N ARG A 865 1.59 15.94 -17.95
CA ARG A 865 2.29 15.10 -18.93
C ARG A 865 2.98 15.95 -19.99
N ALA A 866 2.29 16.95 -20.56
CA ALA A 866 2.86 17.85 -21.56
C ALA A 866 4.10 18.61 -21.04
N ALA A 867 4.08 19.01 -19.76
CA ALA A 867 5.22 19.66 -19.11
C ALA A 867 6.46 18.76 -19.02
N LEU A 868 6.30 17.44 -18.98
CA LEU A 868 7.41 16.47 -19.04
C LEU A 868 7.84 16.16 -20.48
N GLU A 869 6.88 15.97 -21.39
CA GLU A 869 7.15 15.64 -22.79
C GLU A 869 7.86 16.80 -23.53
N MET A 870 7.59 18.06 -23.17
CA MET A 870 8.24 19.22 -23.80
C MET A 870 9.75 19.35 -23.50
N LEU A 871 10.25 18.70 -22.45
CA LEU A 871 11.63 18.90 -21.97
C LEU A 871 12.68 18.46 -22.97
N ARG A 872 12.46 17.31 -23.64
CA ARG A 872 13.37 16.78 -24.65
C ARG A 872 13.42 17.66 -25.91
N PRO A 873 12.29 18.03 -26.55
CA PRO A 873 12.29 18.97 -27.68
C PRO A 873 12.95 20.31 -27.38
N LEU A 874 12.82 20.81 -26.15
CA LEU A 874 13.44 22.06 -25.71
C LEU A 874 14.93 21.93 -25.34
N GLY A 875 15.47 20.70 -25.30
CA GLY A 875 16.84 20.44 -24.85
C GLY A 875 17.08 20.88 -23.40
N PHE A 876 16.04 20.88 -22.56
CA PHE A 876 16.11 21.38 -21.20
C PHE A 876 15.89 20.24 -20.20
N GLN A 877 16.98 19.78 -19.59
CA GLN A 877 16.98 18.82 -18.49
C GLN A 877 17.12 19.59 -17.16
N PRO A 878 16.04 19.76 -16.38
CA PRO A 878 16.11 20.43 -15.08
C PRO A 878 16.82 19.57 -14.04
N ASP A 879 17.54 20.18 -13.09
CA ASP A 879 17.99 19.49 -11.87
C ASP A 879 16.79 19.29 -10.92
N VAL A 880 15.84 20.23 -10.91
CA VAL A 880 14.63 20.18 -10.06
C VAL A 880 13.39 20.61 -10.83
N ILE A 881 12.30 19.84 -10.69
CA ILE A 881 10.94 20.26 -11.04
C ILE A 881 10.20 20.67 -9.76
N HIS A 882 9.85 21.96 -9.68
CA HIS A 882 9.05 22.52 -8.60
C HIS A 882 7.58 22.54 -9.02
N VAL A 883 6.78 21.65 -8.43
CA VAL A 883 5.35 21.47 -8.67
C VAL A 883 4.53 22.23 -7.62
N ASN A 884 3.44 22.86 -8.07
CA ASN A 884 2.58 23.69 -7.24
C ASN A 884 1.14 23.16 -7.22
N ASP A 885 0.64 22.86 -6.02
CA ASP A 885 -0.71 22.36 -5.74
C ASP A 885 -1.11 21.09 -6.52
N TRP A 886 -2.36 20.65 -6.32
CA TRP A 886 -2.90 19.41 -6.87
C TRP A 886 -2.82 19.31 -8.41
N HIS A 887 -2.86 20.45 -9.10
CA HIS A 887 -2.83 20.54 -10.58
C HIS A 887 -1.58 19.91 -11.20
N THR A 888 -0.47 19.90 -10.45
CA THR A 888 0.84 19.43 -10.94
C THR A 888 1.44 18.34 -10.04
N ALA A 889 0.75 18.01 -8.94
CA ALA A 889 1.19 17.03 -7.94
C ALA A 889 1.28 15.58 -8.46
N VAL A 890 0.75 15.29 -9.67
CA VAL A 890 0.91 13.97 -10.30
C VAL A 890 2.29 13.78 -10.95
N ILE A 891 3.02 14.86 -11.25
CA ILE A 891 4.34 14.80 -11.92
C ILE A 891 5.36 13.94 -11.16
N PRO A 892 5.55 14.08 -9.82
CA PRO A 892 6.46 13.21 -9.07
C PRO A 892 6.08 11.73 -9.20
N ASN A 893 4.79 11.41 -9.18
CA ASN A 893 4.30 10.04 -9.39
C ASN A 893 4.61 9.55 -10.81
N MET A 894 4.41 10.39 -11.84
CA MET A 894 4.74 10.04 -13.22
C MET A 894 6.24 9.83 -13.41
N LEU A 895 7.09 10.70 -12.85
CA LEU A 895 8.54 10.53 -12.89
C LEU A 895 8.97 9.20 -12.25
N ALA A 896 8.44 8.90 -11.06
CA ALA A 896 8.79 7.69 -10.33
C ALA A 896 8.30 6.39 -10.99
N ARG A 897 7.24 6.42 -11.81
CA ARG A 897 6.61 5.20 -12.38
C ARG A 897 6.77 5.05 -13.88
N LEU A 898 6.70 6.15 -14.63
CA LEU A 898 6.67 6.16 -16.09
C LEU A 898 8.03 6.56 -16.70
N TYR A 899 8.82 7.36 -15.99
CA TYR A 899 10.08 7.90 -16.51
C TYR A 899 11.34 7.48 -15.73
N ALA A 900 11.20 6.68 -14.67
CA ALA A 900 12.30 6.33 -13.78
C ALA A 900 13.45 5.57 -14.48
N SER A 901 13.15 4.79 -15.52
CA SER A 901 14.16 4.06 -16.30
C SER A 901 14.83 4.90 -17.38
N ASP A 902 14.33 6.11 -17.66
CA ASP A 902 14.85 6.97 -18.71
C ASP A 902 15.95 7.88 -18.13
N PRO A 903 17.23 7.75 -18.56
CA PRO A 903 18.34 8.54 -18.03
C PRO A 903 18.17 10.05 -18.15
N PHE A 904 17.33 10.53 -19.08
CA PHE A 904 17.03 11.96 -19.20
C PHE A 904 16.20 12.46 -18.02
N TYR A 905 15.29 11.63 -17.49
CA TYR A 905 14.37 12.01 -16.41
C TYR A 905 14.77 11.46 -15.04
N ALA A 906 15.53 10.37 -15.00
CA ALA A 906 15.82 9.59 -13.79
C ALA A 906 16.54 10.35 -12.67
N ASN A 907 17.23 11.45 -12.98
CA ASN A 907 17.97 12.26 -12.00
C ASN A 907 17.28 13.58 -11.65
N ILE A 908 16.03 13.78 -12.10
CA ILE A 908 15.28 15.01 -11.85
C ILE A 908 14.62 14.92 -10.47
N ALA A 909 15.08 15.74 -9.53
CA ALA A 909 14.45 15.85 -8.22
C ALA A 909 13.17 16.69 -8.28
N THR A 910 12.31 16.52 -7.28
CA THR A 910 10.99 17.16 -7.21
C THR A 910 10.74 17.86 -5.89
N VAL A 911 10.16 19.06 -5.98
CA VAL A 911 9.67 19.82 -4.82
C VAL A 911 8.20 20.12 -5.01
N LEU A 912 7.36 19.76 -4.04
CA LEU A 912 5.95 20.11 -4.00
C LEU A 912 5.70 21.28 -3.04
N THR A 913 5.19 22.41 -3.54
CA THR A 913 4.59 23.45 -2.68
C THR A 913 3.08 23.29 -2.58
N ILE A 914 2.57 23.21 -1.35
CA ILE A 914 1.15 23.27 -1.00
C ILE A 914 0.79 24.72 -0.62
N HIS A 915 0.04 25.41 -1.47
CA HIS A 915 -0.44 26.78 -1.21
C HIS A 915 -1.77 26.79 -0.47
N ASN A 916 -2.60 25.77 -0.69
CA ASN A 916 -3.88 25.59 -0.02
C ASN A 916 -4.29 24.12 0.04
N LEU A 917 -4.47 23.58 1.25
CA LEU A 917 -4.78 22.17 1.47
C LEU A 917 -6.26 21.82 1.21
N ALA A 918 -7.14 22.83 1.10
CA ALA A 918 -8.57 22.63 0.85
C ALA A 918 -8.86 22.07 -0.56
N PHE A 919 -7.96 22.28 -1.52
CA PHE A 919 -8.12 21.80 -2.91
C PHE A 919 -7.10 20.69 -3.19
N GLN A 920 -7.55 19.44 -3.15
CA GLN A 920 -6.67 18.27 -3.17
C GLN A 920 -6.65 17.51 -4.51
N GLY A 921 -7.56 17.84 -5.43
CA GLY A 921 -7.71 17.10 -6.70
C GLY A 921 -8.16 15.66 -6.44
N VAL A 922 -9.32 15.50 -5.79
CA VAL A 922 -9.92 14.18 -5.52
C VAL A 922 -10.83 13.79 -6.68
N PHE A 923 -10.52 12.67 -7.32
CA PHE A 923 -11.24 12.19 -8.51
C PHE A 923 -11.50 10.67 -8.43
N GLY A 924 -12.21 10.15 -9.43
CA GLY A 924 -12.48 8.72 -9.58
C GLY A 924 -11.28 7.94 -10.11
N TYR A 925 -11.38 6.59 -10.10
CA TYR A 925 -10.29 5.71 -10.54
C TYR A 925 -9.85 5.96 -12.00
N GLY A 926 -10.75 6.41 -12.88
CA GLY A 926 -10.46 6.74 -14.27
C GLY A 926 -9.35 7.78 -14.47
N THR A 927 -9.10 8.64 -13.48
CA THR A 927 -7.98 9.59 -13.47
C THR A 927 -6.63 8.86 -13.53
N LEU A 928 -6.48 7.67 -12.92
CA LEU A 928 -5.24 6.88 -13.05
C LEU A 928 -5.07 6.31 -14.44
N HIS A 929 -6.16 5.91 -15.09
CA HIS A 929 -6.14 5.45 -16.47
C HIS A 929 -5.69 6.57 -17.41
N LEU A 930 -6.24 7.79 -17.25
CA LEU A 930 -5.83 8.98 -18.01
C LEU A 930 -4.33 9.29 -17.82
N ALA A 931 -3.80 9.11 -16.61
CA ALA A 931 -2.40 9.35 -16.28
C ALA A 931 -1.45 8.20 -16.65
N ASP A 932 -1.97 7.09 -17.19
CA ASP A 932 -1.23 5.83 -17.43
C ASP A 932 -0.63 5.23 -16.14
N LEU A 933 -1.27 5.46 -14.99
CA LEU A 933 -0.84 5.04 -13.65
C LEU A 933 -1.72 3.93 -13.04
N GLU A 934 -2.74 3.46 -13.76
CA GLU A 934 -3.62 2.36 -13.36
C GLU A 934 -2.88 1.08 -12.87
N PRO A 935 -1.75 0.64 -13.50
CA PRO A 935 -1.05 -0.58 -13.07
C PRO A 935 -0.48 -0.55 -11.64
N TRP A 936 -0.41 0.64 -11.02
CA TRP A 936 0.05 0.83 -9.64
C TRP A 936 -1.09 1.11 -8.65
N GLY A 937 -2.35 1.16 -9.11
CA GLY A 937 -3.54 1.26 -8.27
C GLY A 937 -3.61 2.50 -7.38
N LEU A 938 -4.48 2.44 -6.37
CA LEU A 938 -4.64 3.48 -5.35
C LEU A 938 -3.44 3.52 -4.40
N LEU A 939 -3.17 4.69 -3.79
CA LEU A 939 -2.22 4.78 -2.69
C LEU A 939 -2.78 4.01 -1.49
N LYS A 940 -2.04 3.03 -0.97
CA LYS A 940 -2.40 2.30 0.25
C LYS A 940 -1.47 2.74 1.38
N ALA A 941 -1.70 3.94 1.89
CA ALA A 941 -0.89 4.52 2.97
C ALA A 941 -1.33 4.04 4.36
N GLY A 942 -2.37 3.19 4.45
CA GLY A 942 -2.94 2.73 5.71
C GLY A 942 -3.77 3.83 6.39
N ILE A 943 -4.33 4.75 5.60
CA ILE A 943 -5.06 5.92 6.08
C ILE A 943 -6.52 5.81 5.60
N PRO A 944 -7.49 5.54 6.51
CA PRO A 944 -8.89 5.39 6.17
C PRO A 944 -9.43 6.60 5.37
N GLY A 945 -10.10 6.32 4.25
CA GLY A 945 -10.65 7.32 3.35
C GLY A 945 -9.68 7.85 2.30
N LEU A 946 -8.37 7.86 2.55
CA LEU A 946 -7.36 8.18 1.53
C LEU A 946 -7.03 6.96 0.65
N ASP A 947 -7.09 5.77 1.26
CA ASP A 947 -6.78 4.50 0.60
C ASP A 947 -7.81 4.07 -0.46
N ASP A 948 -8.96 4.75 -0.51
CA ASP A 948 -10.13 4.39 -1.33
C ASP A 948 -10.43 5.42 -2.44
N ILE A 949 -9.61 6.47 -2.56
CA ILE A 949 -9.82 7.59 -3.51
C ILE A 949 -8.57 7.91 -4.32
N VAL A 950 -8.73 8.53 -5.50
CA VAL A 950 -7.60 9.13 -6.21
C VAL A 950 -7.42 10.56 -5.73
N ASN A 951 -6.41 10.80 -4.90
CA ASN A 951 -6.04 12.12 -4.42
C ASN A 951 -4.70 12.57 -5.05
N LEU A 952 -4.75 13.49 -6.01
CA LEU A 952 -3.55 13.93 -6.74
C LEU A 952 -2.55 14.66 -5.84
N LEU A 953 -3.03 15.50 -4.91
CA LEU A 953 -2.14 16.17 -3.95
C LEU A 953 -1.49 15.17 -2.99
N GLY A 954 -2.23 14.15 -2.54
CA GLY A 954 -1.69 13.06 -1.73
C GLY A 954 -0.63 12.24 -2.45
N ARG A 955 -0.78 12.03 -3.77
CA ARG A 955 0.28 11.44 -4.61
C ARG A 955 1.51 12.32 -4.69
N GLY A 956 1.36 13.62 -4.87
CA GLY A 956 2.49 14.54 -4.80
C GLY A 956 3.21 14.46 -3.46
N LEU A 957 2.46 14.51 -2.36
CA LEU A 957 3.01 14.38 -1.01
C LEU A 957 3.79 13.07 -0.82
N TYR A 958 3.26 11.96 -1.35
CA TYR A 958 3.88 10.66 -1.27
C TYR A 958 5.19 10.59 -2.07
N PHE A 959 5.16 11.00 -3.35
CA PHE A 959 6.27 10.78 -4.30
C PHE A 959 7.30 11.91 -4.39
N SER A 960 7.01 13.12 -3.89
CA SER A 960 8.00 14.20 -3.93
C SER A 960 9.18 13.98 -3.00
N ASP A 961 10.37 14.39 -3.44
CA ASP A 961 11.62 14.29 -2.65
C ASP A 961 11.59 15.25 -1.45
N VAL A 962 10.99 16.43 -1.64
CA VAL A 962 10.75 17.42 -0.59
C VAL A 962 9.38 18.07 -0.78
N VAL A 963 8.73 18.41 0.34
CA VAL A 963 7.42 19.05 0.37
C VAL A 963 7.54 20.32 1.20
N ASN A 964 6.97 21.42 0.73
CA ASN A 964 6.83 22.62 1.53
C ASN A 964 5.43 23.21 1.48
N THR A 965 5.14 24.07 2.45
CA THR A 965 3.98 24.95 2.43
C THR A 965 4.41 26.39 2.71
N VAL A 966 3.47 27.32 2.57
CA VAL A 966 3.75 28.76 2.41
C VAL A 966 3.94 29.53 3.73
N SER A 967 4.08 28.84 4.87
CA SER A 967 4.55 29.40 6.14
C SER A 967 4.98 28.29 7.12
N ASN A 968 5.78 28.63 8.13
CA ASN A 968 6.21 27.69 9.18
C ASN A 968 5.06 27.29 10.08
N ARG A 969 4.29 28.27 10.56
CA ARG A 969 3.16 27.98 11.43
C ARG A 969 2.10 27.13 10.74
N TYR A 970 1.83 27.40 9.47
CA TYR A 970 0.87 26.58 8.72
C TYR A 970 1.40 25.16 8.50
N ALA A 971 2.71 24.96 8.32
CA ALA A 971 3.32 23.63 8.25
C ALA A 971 3.09 22.81 9.53
N GLU A 972 3.04 23.46 10.70
CA GLU A 972 2.66 22.82 11.96
C GLU A 972 1.16 22.60 12.07
N GLU A 973 0.35 23.61 11.70
CA GLU A 973 -1.11 23.56 11.79
C GLU A 973 -1.70 22.42 10.95
N ILE A 974 -1.23 22.21 9.72
CA ILE A 974 -1.75 21.15 8.83
C ILE A 974 -1.44 19.72 9.29
N LEU A 975 -0.59 19.55 10.30
CA LEU A 975 -0.37 18.25 10.97
C LEU A 975 -1.50 17.91 11.95
N THR A 976 -2.40 18.86 12.23
CA THR A 976 -3.55 18.69 13.13
C THR A 976 -4.81 18.33 12.34
N PRO A 977 -5.77 17.62 12.96
CA PRO A 977 -7.05 17.34 12.31
C PRO A 977 -7.87 18.58 11.95
N GLU A 978 -7.71 19.69 12.69
CA GLU A 978 -8.48 20.92 12.47
C GLU A 978 -8.13 21.62 11.14
N TYR A 979 -6.85 21.65 10.79
CA TYR A 979 -6.35 22.34 9.59
C TYR A 979 -5.86 21.39 8.49
N GLY A 980 -5.70 20.11 8.80
CA GLY A 980 -5.11 19.13 7.90
C GLY A 980 -6.05 18.57 6.84
N GLU A 981 -7.33 18.95 6.82
CA GLU A 981 -8.29 18.57 5.76
C GLU A 981 -8.29 17.06 5.43
N LYS A 982 -8.19 16.21 6.48
CA LYS A 982 -8.05 14.74 6.42
C LYS A 982 -6.74 14.20 5.83
N MET A 983 -5.83 15.09 5.42
CA MET A 983 -4.46 14.76 4.98
C MET A 983 -3.47 14.74 6.14
N ASP A 984 -3.86 15.17 7.35
CA ASP A 984 -3.01 15.22 8.54
C ASP A 984 -2.29 13.89 8.86
N PRO A 985 -2.89 12.68 8.69
CA PRO A 985 -2.16 11.45 8.97
C PRO A 985 -1.03 11.24 7.97
N LEU A 986 -1.24 11.55 6.69
CA LEU A 986 -0.21 11.40 5.65
C LEU A 986 0.89 12.46 5.82
N LEU A 987 0.52 13.69 6.17
CA LEU A 987 1.48 14.76 6.46
C LEU A 987 2.35 14.44 7.68
N ARG A 988 1.80 13.78 8.72
CA ARG A 988 2.59 13.32 9.87
C ARG A 988 3.58 12.21 9.51
N VAL A 989 3.19 11.28 8.64
CA VAL A 989 4.10 10.24 8.12
C VAL A 989 5.30 10.88 7.42
N PHE A 990 5.05 11.92 6.62
CA PHE A 990 6.07 12.61 5.85
C PHE A 990 6.58 13.91 6.51
N ARG A 991 6.45 14.06 7.83
CA ARG A 991 6.86 15.27 8.56
C ARG A 991 8.34 15.60 8.33
N GLY A 992 9.20 14.59 8.20
CA GLY A 992 10.64 14.76 7.98
C GLY A 992 11.00 15.48 6.68
N LYS A 993 10.11 15.46 5.67
CA LYS A 993 10.30 16.16 4.39
C LYS A 993 9.34 17.35 4.20
N LEU A 994 8.60 17.76 5.23
CA LEU A 994 7.68 18.90 5.20
C LEU A 994 8.35 20.17 5.76
N HIS A 995 8.39 21.23 4.97
CA HIS A 995 9.01 22.51 5.34
C HIS A 995 8.02 23.67 5.24
N GLY A 996 8.20 24.70 6.07
CA GLY A 996 7.50 25.97 5.92
C GLY A 996 8.42 27.03 5.31
N ILE A 997 7.96 27.73 4.26
CA ILE A 997 8.66 28.89 3.72
C ILE A 997 7.66 30.00 3.48
N ILE A 998 7.82 31.11 4.20
CA ILE A 998 6.97 32.29 4.08
C ILE A 998 7.14 32.90 2.68
N ASN A 999 6.03 33.25 2.03
CA ASN A 999 6.08 33.93 0.73
C ASN A 999 6.67 35.34 0.85
N GLY A 1000 7.32 35.81 -0.21
CA GLY A 1000 7.68 37.21 -0.38
C GLY A 1000 6.62 38.00 -1.16
N ILE A 1001 6.84 39.31 -1.29
CA ILE A 1001 6.13 40.16 -2.26
C ILE A 1001 7.10 40.76 -3.28
N ASP A 1002 6.58 41.06 -4.47
CA ASP A 1002 7.37 41.70 -5.54
C ASP A 1002 7.52 43.20 -5.27
N TYR A 1003 8.73 43.63 -4.91
CA TYR A 1003 9.04 45.05 -4.65
C TYR A 1003 9.08 45.91 -5.92
N GLU A 1004 9.07 45.33 -7.11
CA GLU A 1004 8.86 46.09 -8.36
C GLU A 1004 7.41 46.58 -8.45
N VAL A 1005 6.48 45.76 -7.95
CA VAL A 1005 5.02 46.03 -7.98
C VAL A 1005 4.56 46.79 -6.73
N PHE A 1006 5.03 46.35 -5.55
CA PHE A 1006 4.58 46.83 -4.25
C PHE A 1006 5.65 47.66 -3.56
N ASN A 1007 5.80 48.92 -4.00
CA ASN A 1007 6.79 49.82 -3.42
C ASN A 1007 6.29 51.27 -3.40
N PRO A 1008 5.97 51.82 -2.21
CA PRO A 1008 5.40 53.18 -2.11
C PRO A 1008 6.33 54.29 -2.63
N LEU A 1009 7.63 54.01 -2.80
CA LEU A 1009 8.58 54.97 -3.36
C LEU A 1009 8.46 55.10 -4.90
N THR A 1010 8.03 54.04 -5.58
CA THR A 1010 8.00 53.96 -7.06
C THR A 1010 6.62 53.71 -7.63
N ASP A 1011 5.65 53.32 -6.79
CA ASP A 1011 4.28 53.07 -7.19
C ASP A 1011 3.68 54.34 -7.84
N ALA A 1012 3.28 54.21 -9.10
CA ALA A 1012 2.71 55.31 -9.87
C ALA A 1012 1.19 55.42 -9.72
N SER A 1013 0.56 54.43 -9.07
CA SER A 1013 -0.89 54.46 -8.82
C SER A 1013 -1.25 55.40 -7.69
N ILE A 1014 -0.37 55.56 -6.69
CA ILE A 1014 -0.67 56.30 -5.46
C ILE A 1014 -0.46 57.82 -5.64
N GLU A 1015 -1.24 58.62 -4.92
CA GLU A 1015 -1.23 60.10 -5.00
C GLU A 1015 0.14 60.70 -4.67
N SER A 1016 0.77 60.22 -3.60
CA SER A 1016 2.04 60.74 -3.11
C SER A 1016 3.01 59.61 -2.79
N ARG A 1017 4.18 59.61 -3.42
CA ARG A 1017 5.22 58.60 -3.22
C ARG A 1017 6.01 58.87 -1.95
N TYR A 1018 6.31 57.81 -1.20
CA TYR A 1018 6.98 57.90 0.10
C TYR A 1018 7.82 56.67 0.41
N ASP A 1019 8.65 56.81 1.44
CA ASP A 1019 9.44 55.76 2.05
C ASP A 1019 9.43 55.89 3.58
N MET A 1020 10.24 55.08 4.28
CA MET A 1020 10.36 55.12 5.74
C MET A 1020 10.78 56.49 6.29
N ASN A 1021 11.55 57.26 5.50
CA ASN A 1021 12.07 58.56 5.90
C ASN A 1021 11.07 59.69 5.65
N THR A 1022 10.07 59.48 4.77
CA THR A 1022 9.10 60.48 4.32
C THR A 1022 7.64 60.06 4.56
N LEU A 1023 7.43 59.14 5.51
CA LEU A 1023 6.13 58.54 5.88
C LEU A 1023 5.02 59.57 6.22
N GLU A 1024 5.36 60.82 6.54
CA GLU A 1024 4.40 61.91 6.75
C GLU A 1024 3.59 62.23 5.49
N LYS A 1025 4.13 61.95 4.29
CA LYS A 1025 3.42 62.05 3.02
C LYS A 1025 2.29 61.03 2.86
N LYS A 1026 2.27 59.96 3.67
CA LYS A 1026 1.20 58.95 3.64
C LYS A 1026 -0.18 59.58 3.88
N VAL A 1027 -0.27 60.70 4.61
CA VAL A 1027 -1.52 61.44 4.85
C VAL A 1027 -2.17 61.95 3.56
N GLU A 1028 -1.37 62.29 2.53
CA GLU A 1028 -1.88 62.74 1.23
C GLU A 1028 -2.63 61.59 0.54
N ASN A 1029 -2.08 60.37 0.59
CA ASN A 1029 -2.74 59.16 0.08
C ASN A 1029 -4.02 58.83 0.86
N LYS A 1030 -4.03 59.06 2.18
CA LYS A 1030 -5.22 58.88 3.03
C LYS A 1030 -6.37 59.80 2.62
N LEU A 1031 -6.08 61.10 2.46
CA LEU A 1031 -7.07 62.08 2.04
C LEU A 1031 -7.57 61.83 0.61
N ALA A 1032 -6.66 61.43 -0.28
CA ALA A 1032 -7.01 61.03 -1.64
C ALA A 1032 -7.95 59.81 -1.65
N LEU A 1033 -7.64 58.77 -0.86
CA LEU A 1033 -8.48 57.58 -0.72
C LEU A 1033 -9.87 57.94 -0.15
N GLN A 1034 -9.93 58.72 0.94
CA GLN A 1034 -11.19 59.19 1.53
C GLN A 1034 -12.06 59.91 0.48
N LYS A 1035 -11.44 60.79 -0.32
CA LYS A 1035 -12.10 61.50 -1.41
C LYS A 1035 -12.59 60.54 -2.51
N GLU A 1036 -11.76 59.59 -2.94
CA GLU A 1036 -12.08 58.62 -4.00
C GLU A 1036 -13.30 57.77 -3.64
N VAL A 1037 -13.38 57.31 -2.38
CA VAL A 1037 -14.49 56.46 -1.92
C VAL A 1037 -15.68 57.23 -1.35
N GLY A 1038 -15.65 58.57 -1.37
CA GLY A 1038 -16.74 59.44 -0.94
C GLY A 1038 -16.90 59.61 0.57
N LEU A 1039 -15.86 59.33 1.36
CA LEU A 1039 -15.85 59.53 2.81
C LEU A 1039 -15.36 60.95 3.19
N PRO A 1040 -15.71 61.47 4.39
CA PRO A 1040 -15.17 62.74 4.89
C PRO A 1040 -13.64 62.72 4.93
N GLN A 1041 -13.02 63.73 4.31
CA GLN A 1041 -11.58 63.92 4.29
C GLN A 1041 -11.13 64.50 5.64
N ASP A 1042 -10.50 63.68 6.47
CA ASP A 1042 -9.98 64.09 7.76
C ASP A 1042 -8.74 63.26 8.11
N PRO A 1043 -7.55 63.90 8.26
CA PRO A 1043 -6.32 63.18 8.59
C PRO A 1043 -6.35 62.57 10.00
N ALA A 1044 -7.16 63.10 10.92
CA ALA A 1044 -7.25 62.66 12.31
C ALA A 1044 -8.17 61.43 12.51
N ILE A 1045 -9.03 61.10 11.54
CA ILE A 1045 -9.92 59.92 11.62
C ILE A 1045 -9.16 58.69 11.11
N PRO A 1046 -8.93 57.64 11.92
CA PRO A 1046 -8.24 56.44 11.49
C PRO A 1046 -9.04 55.66 10.42
N VAL A 1047 -8.35 55.23 9.36
CA VAL A 1047 -8.93 54.45 8.26
C VAL A 1047 -8.48 52.99 8.37
N ILE A 1048 -9.45 52.08 8.44
CA ILE A 1048 -9.25 50.63 8.39
C ILE A 1048 -9.58 50.13 6.99
N GLY A 1049 -8.59 49.54 6.32
CA GLY A 1049 -8.75 48.86 5.03
C GLY A 1049 -9.00 47.36 5.19
N LEU A 1050 -9.88 46.81 4.36
CA LEU A 1050 -10.13 45.36 4.23
C LEU A 1050 -10.16 44.99 2.75
N ILE A 1051 -9.17 44.23 2.29
CA ILE A 1051 -9.13 43.66 0.92
C ILE A 1051 -9.20 42.14 1.05
N SER A 1052 -10.32 41.53 0.62
CA SER A 1052 -10.51 40.10 0.86
C SER A 1052 -11.52 39.43 -0.08
N ARG A 1053 -11.44 38.11 -0.21
CA ARG A 1053 -12.54 37.28 -0.73
C ARG A 1053 -13.60 37.17 0.35
N LEU A 1054 -14.87 37.39 0.00
CA LEU A 1054 -15.92 37.52 1.01
C LEU A 1054 -16.54 36.17 1.40
N TYR A 1055 -15.82 35.37 2.20
CA TYR A 1055 -16.22 34.05 2.69
C TYR A 1055 -15.90 33.86 4.18
N ASP A 1056 -16.52 32.87 4.84
CA ASP A 1056 -16.30 32.55 6.27
C ASP A 1056 -14.82 32.39 6.65
N GLN A 1057 -14.04 31.75 5.77
CA GLN A 1057 -12.60 31.54 5.97
C GLN A 1057 -11.86 32.83 6.37
N LYS A 1058 -12.33 33.99 5.90
CA LYS A 1058 -11.70 35.31 6.10
C LYS A 1058 -12.17 36.04 7.36
N GLY A 1059 -12.91 35.36 8.24
CA GLY A 1059 -13.30 35.93 9.54
C GLY A 1059 -14.35 37.02 9.47
N LEU A 1060 -15.15 37.05 8.40
CA LEU A 1060 -16.13 38.11 8.16
C LEU A 1060 -17.35 38.00 9.07
N ASP A 1061 -17.63 36.81 9.60
CA ASP A 1061 -18.57 36.56 10.69
C ASP A 1061 -18.15 37.29 11.99
N LEU A 1062 -16.85 37.35 12.30
CA LEU A 1062 -16.38 38.12 13.46
C LEU A 1062 -16.68 39.61 13.27
N ILE A 1063 -16.40 40.14 12.08
CA ILE A 1063 -16.69 41.55 11.72
C ILE A 1063 -18.20 41.82 11.81
N ALA A 1064 -19.03 40.92 11.29
CA ALA A 1064 -20.49 41.05 11.32
C ALA A 1064 -21.02 41.26 12.75
N ASN A 1065 -20.49 40.50 13.71
CA ASN A 1065 -20.91 40.55 15.11
C ASN A 1065 -20.48 41.83 15.85
N ILE A 1066 -19.42 42.50 15.40
CA ILE A 1066 -18.91 43.73 16.03
C ILE A 1066 -19.19 45.00 15.24
N MET A 1067 -19.81 44.90 14.06
CA MET A 1067 -20.04 46.05 13.18
C MET A 1067 -20.79 47.19 13.90
N TRP A 1068 -21.80 46.86 14.69
CA TRP A 1068 -22.54 47.83 15.50
C TRP A 1068 -21.64 48.58 16.51
N GLY A 1069 -20.63 47.90 17.05
CA GLY A 1069 -19.66 48.47 17.98
C GLY A 1069 -18.60 49.31 17.26
N LEU A 1070 -18.12 48.86 16.11
CA LEU A 1070 -17.19 49.60 15.25
C LEU A 1070 -17.80 50.93 14.81
N MET A 1071 -19.08 50.95 14.44
CA MET A 1071 -19.77 52.17 13.99
C MET A 1071 -19.94 53.22 15.09
N ARG A 1072 -19.81 52.85 16.37
CA ARG A 1072 -19.82 53.78 17.51
C ARG A 1072 -18.45 54.43 17.77
N LEU A 1073 -17.37 53.87 17.24
CA LEU A 1073 -16.02 54.42 17.34
C LEU A 1073 -15.80 55.51 16.27
N ASN A 1074 -14.85 56.41 16.50
CA ASN A 1074 -14.46 57.42 15.53
C ASN A 1074 -13.44 56.84 14.54
N LEU A 1075 -13.91 56.08 13.56
CA LEU A 1075 -13.11 55.44 12.52
C LEU A 1075 -13.85 55.41 11.18
N GLN A 1076 -13.12 55.12 10.12
CA GLN A 1076 -13.65 54.79 8.81
C GLN A 1076 -13.24 53.37 8.40
N LEU A 1077 -14.15 52.64 7.74
CA LEU A 1077 -13.92 51.28 7.23
C LEU A 1077 -14.10 51.27 5.71
N ILE A 1078 -13.06 50.84 4.98
CA ILE A 1078 -13.06 50.74 3.52
C ILE A 1078 -12.88 49.26 3.13
N VAL A 1079 -13.85 48.73 2.39
CA VAL A 1079 -13.91 47.31 2.00
C VAL A 1079 -13.82 47.18 0.49
N LEU A 1080 -12.93 46.31 0.03
CA LEU A 1080 -12.81 45.87 -1.36
C LEU A 1080 -12.82 44.34 -1.42
N GLY A 1081 -13.81 43.76 -2.09
CA GLY A 1081 -13.91 42.30 -2.17
C GLY A 1081 -15.17 41.82 -2.86
N ALA A 1082 -15.22 40.54 -3.20
CA ALA A 1082 -16.42 39.86 -3.70
C ALA A 1082 -16.47 38.42 -3.17
N GLY A 1083 -17.67 37.81 -3.15
CA GLY A 1083 -17.84 36.46 -2.64
C GLY A 1083 -19.28 36.11 -2.33
N ASP A 1084 -19.52 35.59 -1.12
CA ASP A 1084 -20.85 35.21 -0.64
C ASP A 1084 -21.78 36.44 -0.56
N ALA A 1085 -22.95 36.32 -1.20
CA ALA A 1085 -23.95 37.37 -1.28
C ALA A 1085 -24.34 37.92 0.10
N ARG A 1086 -24.31 37.12 1.18
CA ARG A 1086 -24.66 37.60 2.52
C ARG A 1086 -23.65 38.63 3.04
N TYR A 1087 -22.36 38.45 2.77
CA TYR A 1087 -21.31 39.37 3.20
C TYR A 1087 -21.27 40.59 2.29
N GLU A 1088 -21.48 40.41 0.98
CA GLU A 1088 -21.65 41.53 0.07
C GLU A 1088 -22.80 42.43 0.51
N GLU A 1089 -23.97 41.86 0.81
CA GLU A 1089 -25.13 42.63 1.27
C GLU A 1089 -24.90 43.25 2.64
N MET A 1090 -24.26 42.53 3.57
CA MET A 1090 -23.89 43.10 4.87
C MET A 1090 -23.03 44.36 4.72
N PHE A 1091 -21.99 44.33 3.88
CA PHE A 1091 -21.13 45.50 3.66
C PHE A 1091 -21.84 46.61 2.88
N ARG A 1092 -22.67 46.28 1.87
CA ARG A 1092 -23.50 47.26 1.15
C ARG A 1092 -24.49 47.96 2.10
N ALA A 1093 -25.17 47.20 2.95
CA ALA A 1093 -26.12 47.74 3.93
C ALA A 1093 -25.41 48.69 4.91
N ASN A 1094 -24.25 48.29 5.46
CA ASN A 1094 -23.50 49.15 6.38
C ASN A 1094 -22.96 50.42 5.70
N ALA A 1095 -22.54 50.36 4.43
CA ALA A 1095 -22.16 51.54 3.64
C ALA A 1095 -23.33 52.49 3.41
N ARG A 1096 -24.54 51.95 3.14
CA ARG A 1096 -25.76 52.75 2.98
C ARG A 1096 -26.21 53.40 4.28
N ASP A 1097 -26.15 52.65 5.39
CA ASP A 1097 -26.67 53.09 6.68
C ASP A 1097 -25.67 54.00 7.43
N ASN A 1098 -24.37 53.92 7.10
CA ASN A 1098 -23.30 54.72 7.70
C ASN A 1098 -22.40 55.38 6.62
N PRO A 1099 -22.94 56.21 5.71
CA PRO A 1099 -22.23 56.70 4.52
C PRO A 1099 -21.05 57.63 4.82
N GLN A 1100 -20.93 58.14 6.05
CA GLN A 1100 -19.77 58.93 6.50
C GLN A 1100 -18.65 58.09 7.12
N LYS A 1101 -18.88 56.79 7.35
CA LYS A 1101 -17.93 55.89 8.02
C LYS A 1101 -17.57 54.66 7.21
N VAL A 1102 -18.45 54.16 6.35
CA VAL A 1102 -18.23 52.89 5.64
C VAL A 1102 -18.31 53.09 4.14
N ALA A 1103 -17.30 52.60 3.42
CA ALA A 1103 -17.32 52.48 1.97
C ALA A 1103 -17.09 51.00 1.59
N ALA A 1104 -17.97 50.46 0.75
CA ALA A 1104 -17.88 49.07 0.29
C ALA A 1104 -17.90 49.02 -1.24
N THR A 1105 -16.78 48.60 -1.84
CA THR A 1105 -16.68 48.32 -3.27
C THR A 1105 -16.70 46.82 -3.49
N ILE A 1106 -17.81 46.32 -4.04
CA ILE A 1106 -17.93 44.89 -4.36
C ILE A 1106 -17.32 44.60 -5.73
N GLY A 1107 -16.35 43.70 -5.78
CA GLY A 1107 -15.61 43.33 -6.98
C GLY A 1107 -14.09 43.38 -6.78
N PHE A 1108 -13.36 43.29 -7.90
CA PHE A 1108 -11.90 43.34 -7.91
C PHE A 1108 -11.41 44.58 -8.67
N LYS A 1109 -10.71 45.49 -7.97
CA LYS A 1109 -10.14 46.73 -8.54
C LYS A 1109 -8.68 46.88 -8.08
N PRO A 1110 -7.70 46.44 -8.89
CA PRO A 1110 -6.28 46.43 -8.51
C PRO A 1110 -5.72 47.78 -8.06
N VAL A 1111 -6.08 48.85 -8.78
CA VAL A 1111 -5.63 50.22 -8.49
C VAL A 1111 -6.18 50.69 -7.13
N LEU A 1112 -7.47 50.49 -6.89
CA LEU A 1112 -8.09 50.80 -5.59
C LEU A 1112 -7.47 49.96 -4.46
N ALA A 1113 -7.06 48.72 -4.71
CA ALA A 1113 -6.35 47.92 -3.71
C ALA A 1113 -5.01 48.56 -3.29
N GLN A 1114 -4.21 49.06 -4.25
CA GLN A 1114 -2.98 49.80 -3.95
C GLN A 1114 -3.27 51.11 -3.19
N HIS A 1115 -4.32 51.83 -3.57
CA HIS A 1115 -4.74 53.03 -2.85
C HIS A 1115 -5.15 52.72 -1.41
N ILE A 1116 -5.87 51.62 -1.17
CA ILE A 1116 -6.23 51.15 0.18
C ILE A 1116 -4.96 50.84 0.98
N TYR A 1117 -3.99 50.11 0.43
CA TYR A 1117 -2.72 49.85 1.13
C TYR A 1117 -1.95 51.14 1.42
N ALA A 1118 -1.94 52.11 0.51
CA ALA A 1118 -1.20 53.36 0.70
C ALA A 1118 -1.91 54.36 1.61
N GLY A 1119 -3.24 54.44 1.58
CA GLY A 1119 -4.04 55.44 2.29
C GLY A 1119 -4.65 54.99 3.61
N SER A 1120 -4.73 53.68 3.89
CA SER A 1120 -5.24 53.21 5.18
C SER A 1120 -4.19 53.35 6.28
N ASP A 1121 -4.64 53.48 7.53
CA ASP A 1121 -3.77 53.44 8.71
C ASP A 1121 -3.64 52.01 9.23
N LEU A 1122 -4.75 51.27 9.20
CA LEU A 1122 -4.88 49.90 9.69
C LEU A 1122 -5.34 48.96 8.57
N PHE A 1123 -4.90 47.71 8.62
CA PHE A 1123 -5.33 46.67 7.67
C PHE A 1123 -5.91 45.46 8.41
N LEU A 1124 -7.16 45.13 8.14
CA LEU A 1124 -7.90 44.12 8.91
C LEU A 1124 -7.84 42.75 8.23
N MET A 1125 -7.35 41.72 8.93
CA MET A 1125 -7.28 40.34 8.43
C MET A 1125 -7.62 39.33 9.54
N PRO A 1126 -8.91 39.17 9.91
CA PRO A 1126 -9.34 38.33 11.02
C PRO A 1126 -9.50 36.86 10.61
N SER A 1127 -8.70 36.36 9.67
CA SER A 1127 -8.87 35.06 9.03
C SER A 1127 -8.97 33.90 10.04
N ARG A 1128 -9.89 32.97 9.77
CA ARG A 1128 -10.03 31.70 10.52
C ARG A 1128 -8.84 30.78 10.30
N PHE A 1129 -8.32 30.76 9.08
CA PHE A 1129 -7.01 30.23 8.75
C PHE A 1129 -6.45 30.95 7.54
N GLU A 1130 -5.13 31.11 7.49
CA GLU A 1130 -4.45 31.84 6.43
C GLU A 1130 -3.09 31.19 6.14
N PRO A 1131 -2.96 30.33 5.11
CA PRO A 1131 -1.73 29.57 4.86
C PRO A 1131 -0.48 30.44 4.82
N CYS A 1132 -0.56 31.59 4.13
CA CYS A 1132 0.45 32.65 4.18
C CYS A 1132 -0.19 34.02 4.42
N GLY A 1133 -1.10 34.41 3.52
CA GLY A 1133 -1.57 35.79 3.41
C GLY A 1133 -0.53 36.68 2.71
N LEU A 1134 -0.94 37.40 1.67
CA LEU A 1134 -0.09 38.41 1.02
C LEU A 1134 -0.44 39.83 1.48
N GLY A 1135 -1.69 40.05 1.90
CA GLY A 1135 -2.18 41.38 2.23
C GLY A 1135 -1.46 42.01 3.42
N GLN A 1136 -1.10 41.22 4.44
CA GLN A 1136 -0.34 41.73 5.57
C GLN A 1136 1.07 42.13 5.16
N LEU A 1137 1.73 41.37 4.28
CA LEU A 1137 3.07 41.70 3.78
C LEU A 1137 3.06 43.00 2.98
N ILE A 1138 2.05 43.18 2.11
CA ILE A 1138 1.86 44.43 1.36
C ILE A 1138 1.55 45.57 2.33
N SER A 1139 0.71 45.35 3.34
CA SER A 1139 0.38 46.38 4.33
C SER A 1139 1.61 46.85 5.12
N LEU A 1140 2.48 45.93 5.55
CA LEU A 1140 3.75 46.24 6.21
C LEU A 1140 4.63 47.10 5.31
N ARG A 1141 4.75 46.73 4.03
CA ARG A 1141 5.56 47.46 3.04
C ARG A 1141 5.08 48.89 2.81
N TYR A 1142 3.77 49.14 2.91
CA TYR A 1142 3.16 50.47 2.77
C TYR A 1142 2.97 51.19 4.12
N GLY A 1143 3.51 50.66 5.23
CA GLY A 1143 3.38 51.29 6.55
C GLY A 1143 1.94 51.37 7.06
N THR A 1144 1.09 50.46 6.61
CA THR A 1144 -0.29 50.26 7.07
C THR A 1144 -0.29 49.10 8.07
N ILE A 1145 -0.75 49.35 9.28
CA ILE A 1145 -0.51 48.44 10.40
C ILE A 1145 -1.55 47.31 10.41
N PRO A 1146 -1.15 46.04 10.30
CA PRO A 1146 -2.08 44.93 10.27
C PRO A 1146 -2.69 44.62 11.65
N ILE A 1147 -3.98 44.29 11.66
CA ILE A 1147 -4.68 43.64 12.78
C ILE A 1147 -5.07 42.24 12.32
N VAL A 1148 -4.46 41.22 12.94
CA VAL A 1148 -4.53 39.84 12.48
C VAL A 1148 -4.91 38.87 13.60
N ARG A 1149 -5.49 37.73 13.22
CA ARG A 1149 -5.50 36.56 14.08
C ARG A 1149 -4.16 35.80 13.96
N ALA A 1150 -3.64 35.27 15.06
CA ALA A 1150 -2.46 34.41 15.09
C ALA A 1150 -2.75 33.03 14.47
N THR A 1151 -2.74 32.95 13.13
CA THR A 1151 -2.90 31.70 12.37
C THR A 1151 -2.03 31.71 11.12
N GLY A 1152 -1.48 30.56 10.74
CA GLY A 1152 -0.64 30.36 9.56
C GLY A 1152 0.39 31.48 9.36
N GLY A 1153 0.49 32.00 8.13
CA GLY A 1153 1.51 33.02 7.82
C GLY A 1153 1.30 34.36 8.52
N LEU A 1154 0.11 34.65 9.05
CA LEU A 1154 -0.12 35.86 9.85
C LEU A 1154 0.66 35.79 11.17
N ALA A 1155 0.67 34.62 11.82
CA ALA A 1155 1.43 34.41 13.06
C ALA A 1155 2.95 34.47 12.84
N ASP A 1156 3.42 34.07 11.67
CA ASP A 1156 4.84 34.09 11.32
C ASP A 1156 5.36 35.49 10.95
N THR A 1157 4.47 36.36 10.46
CA THR A 1157 4.86 37.63 9.84
C THR A 1157 4.53 38.84 10.70
N ILE A 1158 3.52 38.73 11.58
CA ILE A 1158 3.07 39.82 12.43
C ILE A 1158 3.40 39.53 13.89
N ALA A 1159 4.29 40.34 14.45
CA ALA A 1159 4.61 40.37 15.86
C ALA A 1159 3.74 41.42 16.59
N ASP A 1160 3.08 41.00 17.67
CA ASP A 1160 2.20 41.87 18.45
C ASP A 1160 2.95 43.08 19.03
N TRP A 1161 2.31 44.25 18.93
CA TRP A 1161 2.92 45.53 19.32
C TRP A 1161 3.04 45.70 20.83
N ASP A 1162 4.25 45.64 21.37
CA ASP A 1162 4.52 45.97 22.76
C ASP A 1162 4.80 47.48 22.90
N PRO A 1163 3.88 48.29 23.47
CA PRO A 1163 4.06 49.73 23.59
C PRO A 1163 5.15 50.13 24.60
N VAL A 1164 5.54 49.24 25.51
CA VAL A 1164 6.60 49.49 26.51
C VAL A 1164 7.97 49.27 25.86
N LYS A 1165 8.14 48.17 25.14
CA LYS A 1165 9.39 47.84 24.44
C LYS A 1165 9.53 48.54 23.08
N GLN A 1166 8.43 49.05 22.54
CA GLN A 1166 8.32 49.58 21.18
C GLN A 1166 8.76 48.60 20.09
N THR A 1167 8.46 47.33 20.32
CA THR A 1167 8.75 46.20 19.41
C THR A 1167 7.46 45.61 18.87
N GLY A 1168 7.52 44.98 17.70
CA GLY A 1168 6.34 44.48 16.99
C GLY A 1168 5.99 45.35 15.79
N ASN A 1169 5.16 44.80 14.90
CA ASN A 1169 4.81 45.40 13.61
C ASN A 1169 3.29 45.33 13.29
N GLY A 1170 2.46 44.86 14.23
CA GLY A 1170 1.01 44.86 14.12
C GLY A 1170 0.29 44.53 15.43
N PHE A 1171 -1.03 44.34 15.37
CA PHE A 1171 -1.85 43.91 16.51
C PHE A 1171 -2.36 42.50 16.28
N VAL A 1172 -2.20 41.64 17.28
CA VAL A 1172 -2.49 40.21 17.15
C VAL A 1172 -3.49 39.77 18.22
N PHE A 1173 -4.45 38.94 17.83
CA PHE A 1173 -5.32 38.20 18.74
C PHE A 1173 -5.27 36.70 18.44
N SER A 1174 -5.50 35.85 19.44
CA SER A 1174 -5.33 34.39 19.29
C SER A 1174 -6.67 33.66 19.19
N ALA A 1175 -7.65 33.99 20.03
CA ALA A 1175 -8.94 33.34 20.00
C ALA A 1175 -9.69 33.71 18.71
N TYR A 1176 -10.39 32.75 18.10
CA TYR A 1176 -11.33 33.06 17.02
C TYR A 1176 -12.62 33.62 17.61
N ASP A 1177 -12.52 34.82 18.19
CA ASP A 1177 -13.58 35.49 18.92
C ASP A 1177 -13.69 36.96 18.52
N HIS A 1178 -14.92 37.43 18.45
CA HIS A 1178 -15.25 38.75 17.94
C HIS A 1178 -14.92 39.86 18.96
N TRP A 1179 -14.98 39.58 20.26
CA TRP A 1179 -14.57 40.55 21.29
C TRP A 1179 -13.05 40.71 21.35
N ASP A 1180 -12.30 39.63 21.16
CA ASP A 1180 -10.84 39.69 21.03
C ASP A 1180 -10.41 40.57 19.84
N LEU A 1181 -11.05 40.38 18.68
CA LEU A 1181 -10.86 41.25 17.51
C LEU A 1181 -11.20 42.72 17.85
N TYR A 1182 -12.35 42.95 18.48
CA TYR A 1182 -12.78 44.30 18.87
C TYR A 1182 -11.78 44.97 19.81
N ALA A 1183 -11.22 44.23 20.78
CA ALA A 1183 -10.21 44.72 21.70
C ALA A 1183 -8.94 45.17 20.98
N GLN A 1184 -8.48 44.43 19.96
CA GLN A 1184 -7.33 44.84 19.15
C GLN A 1184 -7.61 46.08 18.30
N VAL A 1185 -8.83 46.22 17.75
CA VAL A 1185 -9.23 47.45 17.06
C VAL A 1185 -9.16 48.63 18.03
N VAL A 1186 -9.73 48.52 19.24
CA VAL A 1186 -9.67 49.59 20.24
C VAL A 1186 -8.23 49.93 20.62
N ARG A 1187 -7.38 48.92 20.87
CA ARG A 1187 -5.95 49.11 21.20
C ARG A 1187 -5.20 49.81 20.07
N ALA A 1188 -5.49 49.46 18.82
CA ALA A 1188 -4.91 50.09 17.64
C ALA A 1188 -5.31 51.57 17.53
N LEU A 1189 -6.59 51.89 17.75
CA LEU A 1189 -7.10 53.25 17.74
C LEU A 1189 -6.48 54.10 18.87
N GLU A 1190 -6.35 53.56 20.08
CA GLU A 1190 -5.70 54.27 21.19
C GLU A 1190 -4.20 54.49 20.94
N THR A 1191 -3.53 53.54 20.26
CA THR A 1191 -2.13 53.72 19.84
C THR A 1191 -1.99 54.78 18.73
N PHE A 1192 -2.93 54.82 17.78
CA PHE A 1192 -2.96 55.82 16.71
C PHE A 1192 -3.04 57.25 17.25
N ARG A 1193 -3.70 57.45 18.41
CA ARG A 1193 -3.79 58.76 19.09
C ARG A 1193 -2.45 59.26 19.66
N GLN A 1194 -1.40 58.44 19.62
CA GLN A 1194 -0.05 58.76 20.10
C GLN A 1194 0.93 58.86 18.92
N PRO A 1195 1.13 60.04 18.29
CA PRO A 1195 1.83 60.15 17.00
C PRO A 1195 3.26 59.61 17.00
N ALA A 1196 4.02 59.82 18.07
CA ALA A 1196 5.40 59.34 18.18
C ALA A 1196 5.47 57.80 18.25
N VAL A 1197 4.56 57.19 19.01
CA VAL A 1197 4.44 55.73 19.17
C VAL A 1197 3.97 55.11 17.85
N TRP A 1198 2.96 55.71 17.22
CA TRP A 1198 2.44 55.28 15.92
C TRP A 1198 3.52 55.32 14.84
N ARG A 1199 4.29 56.40 14.75
CA ARG A 1199 5.38 56.53 13.77
C ARG A 1199 6.45 55.46 13.97
N ARG A 1200 6.79 55.11 15.22
CA ARG A 1200 7.72 54.01 15.50
C ARG A 1200 7.18 52.68 14.99
N LEU A 1201 5.91 52.37 15.25
CA LEU A 1201 5.25 51.16 14.75
C LEU A 1201 5.24 51.09 13.21
N GLN A 1202 4.98 52.21 12.51
CA GLN A 1202 5.06 52.27 11.04
C GLN A 1202 6.47 52.03 10.51
N VAL A 1203 7.49 52.57 11.16
CA VAL A 1203 8.90 52.31 10.79
C VAL A 1203 9.23 50.83 10.98
N ASN A 1204 8.85 50.23 12.11
CA ASN A 1204 9.04 48.80 12.34
C ASN A 1204 8.38 47.96 11.23
N ALA A 1205 7.14 48.29 10.88
CA ALA A 1205 6.40 47.63 9.81
C ALA A 1205 7.14 47.70 8.45
N MET A 1206 7.50 48.90 8.00
CA MET A 1206 8.17 49.09 6.70
C MET A 1206 9.62 48.55 6.67
N SER A 1207 10.27 48.43 7.83
CA SER A 1207 11.61 47.86 7.96
C SER A 1207 11.63 46.33 7.94
N THR A 1208 10.48 45.68 8.06
CA THR A 1208 10.37 44.22 7.99
C THR A 1208 10.64 43.77 6.55
N ASP A 1209 11.71 42.99 6.34
CA ASP A 1209 12.02 42.48 5.01
C ASP A 1209 11.09 41.33 4.62
N VAL A 1210 10.13 41.65 3.76
CA VAL A 1210 9.12 40.74 3.21
C VAL A 1210 9.35 40.48 1.71
N SER A 1211 10.58 40.70 1.22
CA SER A 1211 10.95 40.51 -0.19
C SER A 1211 11.13 39.03 -0.57
N TRP A 1212 10.99 38.73 -1.87
CA TRP A 1212 11.30 37.40 -2.41
C TRP A 1212 12.78 37.01 -2.32
N ALA A 1213 13.72 37.96 -2.20
CA ALA A 1213 15.14 37.63 -2.06
C ALA A 1213 15.42 36.82 -0.79
N ASN A 1214 14.77 37.18 0.33
CA ASN A 1214 14.88 36.47 1.60
C ASN A 1214 14.29 35.05 1.51
N SER A 1215 13.14 34.88 0.87
CA SER A 1215 12.50 33.56 0.71
C SER A 1215 13.25 32.68 -0.31
N ALA A 1216 13.81 33.26 -1.37
CA ALA A 1216 14.49 32.53 -2.44
C ALA A 1216 15.71 31.75 -1.94
N ASP A 1217 16.51 32.30 -1.01
CA ASP A 1217 17.64 31.56 -0.40
C ASP A 1217 17.18 30.26 0.28
N LYS A 1218 16.04 30.32 0.98
CA LYS A 1218 15.45 29.14 1.64
C LYS A 1218 14.98 28.10 0.61
N TYR A 1219 14.41 28.54 -0.50
CA TYR A 1219 14.06 27.65 -1.61
C TYR A 1219 15.28 27.02 -2.28
N VAL A 1220 16.39 27.74 -2.44
CA VAL A 1220 17.64 27.18 -2.98
C VAL A 1220 18.17 26.06 -2.08
N ARG A 1221 18.19 26.27 -0.76
CA ARG A 1221 18.53 25.21 0.20
C ARG A 1221 17.58 24.02 0.09
N LEU A 1222 16.28 24.28 -0.07
CA LEU A 1222 15.26 23.25 -0.27
C LEU A 1222 15.52 22.42 -1.54
N TYR A 1223 15.91 23.06 -2.65
CA TYR A 1223 16.26 22.38 -3.89
C TYR A 1223 17.50 21.50 -3.75
N HIS A 1224 18.52 21.96 -3.03
CA HIS A 1224 19.68 21.12 -2.72
C HIS A 1224 19.32 19.92 -1.85
N SER A 1225 18.46 20.10 -0.85
CA SER A 1225 17.92 18.98 -0.07
C SER A 1225 17.14 18.00 -0.94
N ALA A 1226 16.33 18.48 -1.89
CA ALA A 1226 15.59 17.63 -2.83
C ALA A 1226 16.53 16.80 -3.71
N ILE A 1227 17.58 17.42 -4.26
CA ILE A 1227 18.60 16.70 -5.06
C ILE A 1227 19.32 15.65 -4.22
N ALA A 1228 19.68 15.98 -2.98
CA ALA A 1228 20.33 15.05 -2.07
C ALA A 1228 19.42 13.87 -1.72
N ASN A 1229 18.17 14.14 -1.32
CA ASN A 1229 17.16 13.11 -1.03
C ASN A 1229 16.89 12.22 -2.24
N HIS A 1230 16.84 12.81 -3.44
CA HIS A 1230 16.61 12.08 -4.69
C HIS A 1230 17.77 11.15 -5.03
N ALA A 1231 19.01 11.65 -4.95
CA ALA A 1231 20.21 10.84 -5.18
C ALA A 1231 20.29 9.69 -4.17
N GLU A 1232 20.00 9.97 -2.89
CA GLU A 1232 19.95 8.97 -1.84
C GLU A 1232 18.84 7.91 -2.08
N ALA A 1233 17.64 8.32 -2.48
CA ALA A 1233 16.55 7.40 -2.82
C ALA A 1233 16.88 6.51 -4.04
N THR A 1234 17.51 7.08 -5.06
CA THR A 1234 17.96 6.35 -6.26
C THR A 1234 19.10 5.38 -5.93
N GLU A 1235 20.00 5.72 -5.00
CA GLU A 1235 21.09 4.83 -4.56
C GLU A 1235 20.63 3.64 -3.70
N TYR A 1236 19.58 3.80 -2.87
CA TYR A 1236 18.99 2.69 -2.12
C TYR A 1236 18.11 1.78 -2.98
N SER A 1237 17.45 2.32 -4.02
CA SER A 1237 16.70 1.54 -5.01
C SER A 1237 17.60 0.86 -6.04
N ALA A 1238 18.82 1.36 -6.27
CA ALA A 1238 19.85 0.78 -7.12
C ALA A 1238 20.70 -0.32 -6.43
N THR A 1239 20.11 -1.12 -5.53
CA THR A 1239 20.70 -2.42 -5.18
C THR A 1239 20.73 -3.28 -6.47
N PRO A 1240 21.84 -3.97 -6.80
CA PRO A 1240 22.22 -4.23 -8.19
C PRO A 1240 21.18 -5.08 -8.94
N ALA A 1241 21.09 -4.82 -10.24
CA ALA A 1241 20.68 -5.82 -11.22
C ALA A 1241 21.24 -7.18 -10.80
N GLY A 1242 20.34 -8.16 -10.64
CA GLY A 1242 20.73 -9.56 -10.46
C GLY A 1242 21.65 -10.01 -11.60
N PRO A 1243 22.18 -11.24 -11.56
CA PRO A 1243 23.23 -11.74 -12.46
C PRO A 1243 22.89 -11.80 -13.97
N TYR A 1244 21.81 -11.15 -14.42
CA TYR A 1244 21.36 -11.05 -15.81
C TYR A 1244 21.08 -9.60 -16.25
N GLY A 1245 21.92 -8.67 -15.82
CA GLY A 1245 21.94 -7.32 -16.39
C GLY A 1245 22.44 -7.36 -17.83
N TRP A 1246 21.55 -7.55 -18.79
CA TRP A 1246 21.85 -7.25 -20.19
C TRP A 1246 21.99 -5.74 -20.33
N SER A 1247 23.20 -5.27 -20.63
CA SER A 1247 23.42 -3.88 -21.01
C SER A 1247 22.69 -3.58 -22.32
N GLU A 1248 22.00 -2.45 -22.42
CA GLU A 1248 21.36 -1.99 -23.68
C GLU A 1248 22.36 -1.76 -24.83
N ALA A 1249 23.67 -1.86 -24.57
CA ALA A 1249 24.73 -1.77 -25.57
C ALA A 1249 24.81 -2.97 -26.53
N GLU A 1250 24.19 -4.13 -26.22
CA GLU A 1250 24.28 -5.33 -27.07
C GLU A 1250 23.16 -5.46 -28.13
N LYS A 1251 22.17 -4.54 -28.16
CA LYS A 1251 21.17 -4.50 -29.24
C LYS A 1251 21.60 -3.74 -30.50
N ALA A 1252 22.76 -3.07 -30.49
CA ALA A 1252 23.23 -2.27 -31.63
C ALA A 1252 24.29 -2.96 -32.51
N ALA A 1253 24.69 -4.20 -32.22
CA ALA A 1253 25.61 -4.98 -33.05
C ALA A 1253 24.96 -6.30 -33.47
N GLY A 1254 23.93 -6.20 -34.31
CA GLY A 1254 23.17 -7.34 -34.82
C GLY A 1254 22.22 -6.94 -35.95
N SER A 1255 22.66 -6.04 -36.82
CA SER A 1255 22.12 -5.82 -38.17
C SER A 1255 23.24 -6.05 -39.18
#